data_AF-A0A819UL67-F1
#
_entry.id   AF-A0A819UL67-F1
#
_cell.length_a   1.000
_cell.length_b   1.000
_cell.length_c   1.000
_cell.angle_alpha   90.00
_cell.angle_beta   90.00
_cell.angle_gamma   90.00
#
_symmetry.space_group_name_H-M   'P 1'
#
loop_
_entity.id
_entity.type
_entity.pdbx_description
1 polymer ?
#
loop_
_entity_poly.entity_id
_entity_poly.type
_entity_poly.pdbx_seq_one_letter_code
_entity_poly.pdbx_strand_id
1 'polypeptide(L)'
;MATAVLPNDDIHTNTDEKSLEIFSLIWLDANVYVKDTRKTEVKLRSIINHIKKFQDVKQCQQYIEHTSQKDRLILIVSGQLGQEIVPYIHHLRQVISIYVYCMNKKSNEQWALKFAKIKSVVVDLGELVTQITRDHKLLKKIEEPLSINIFTTNIGAGKSTTGVNGHFVFSQILVDCLLQLKSTDTDKNELMNLCENEYVGNYTELNNLREFQQDYSPDKALWWYTRESFFYKTLNAALRTQNIHMIFLFRSFIYDIYRQLQKSQSKRRLQVYRSQPMSNDELNSLKQNIGQFISINSFFSTSDERRTALFLLGDITTQIDSERVLFEIDADSKVVNTKPFANISDHSYFPDESEVLFMIGSIFRLDYIYRNEDQIWIVKISLCNDDEHDLKQVLMYMKQQIESGEMNLRILGNLLWEMGKLDLAEKYFTRLLKQIPSNDPVHISLYEELGKLASQRGDYDMSMKWRQTLLTFKENNPLSTNVIVYKTNNSIGQSFLANHININTKWKQHGITIAGGNQYGNQLNQLSCPEGIYVDDDHQTIYIADYFNSRIVEWKYGAKSGQVVAGGNGNGNQSDQFNGSMDVIVDKKNDSIIICDCQNRRVVRWSRQNGRNGKTIIFNIDCSSLTMDKNGNLYVSNWMKNEVRRWKQGEKEGTIVAGGNGHGNHLSQFHCPSYIFVDQDYSIYVSDRDNHRVMKWMKSAKEGIVVAGGNGEGDSLTQLSNPQGVIVDHLGNVYVADHGNQRIMRWCEGSCEGSIVVGGNGKGEQSNQFHYPTGLSFDVQGNLYVGDYANHRIQKFEIDLNDIC
;
A
#
# COMPACT_ATOMS: atom_id res chain seq x y z
N MET A 1 28.20 30.64 -7.53
CA MET A 1 27.91 29.45 -8.35
C MET A 1 28.31 28.23 -7.53
N ALA A 2 27.38 27.66 -6.79
CA ALA A 2 27.56 26.40 -6.07
C ALA A 2 26.41 25.49 -6.53
N THR A 3 26.73 24.59 -7.46
CA THR A 3 25.86 23.53 -7.95
C THR A 3 25.60 22.56 -6.81
N ALA A 4 24.35 22.46 -6.36
CA ALA A 4 23.88 21.37 -5.51
C ALA A 4 24.05 20.06 -6.29
N VAL A 5 25.02 19.25 -5.86
CA VAL A 5 25.25 17.90 -6.37
C VAL A 5 24.13 17.02 -5.83
N LEU A 6 23.17 16.67 -6.70
CA LEU A 6 22.29 15.53 -6.45
C LEU A 6 23.17 14.30 -6.21
N PRO A 7 22.86 13.45 -5.20
CA PRO A 7 23.68 12.28 -4.94
C PRO A 7 23.69 11.39 -6.19
N ASN A 8 24.89 11.18 -6.72
CA ASN A 8 25.14 10.36 -7.89
C ASN A 8 24.64 8.94 -7.70
N ASP A 9 24.15 8.42 -8.82
CA ASP A 9 23.77 7.06 -9.11
C ASP A 9 24.75 6.02 -8.54
N ASP A 10 24.33 5.36 -7.48
CA ASP A 10 24.54 3.93 -7.32
C ASP A 10 23.15 3.33 -7.11
N ILE A 11 22.48 3.09 -8.24
CA ILE A 11 21.30 2.24 -8.30
C ILE A 11 21.78 0.87 -7.84
N HIS A 12 21.56 0.56 -6.56
CA HIS A 12 21.26 -0.81 -6.17
C HIS A 12 20.22 -1.30 -7.16
N THR A 13 20.64 -2.17 -8.07
CA THR A 13 19.79 -2.88 -9.03
C THR A 13 18.84 -3.76 -8.23
N ASN A 14 17.77 -3.12 -7.79
CA ASN A 14 16.70 -3.67 -7.00
C ASN A 14 15.96 -4.68 -7.89
N THR A 15 16.30 -5.96 -7.73
CA THR A 15 15.47 -7.18 -7.63
C THR A 15 14.13 -7.35 -8.38
N ASP A 16 13.71 -6.44 -9.26
CA ASP A 16 12.45 -6.51 -10.01
C ASP A 16 12.63 -6.33 -11.53
N GLU A 17 13.86 -6.31 -12.06
CA GLU A 17 14.12 -6.56 -13.49
C GLU A 17 13.94 -8.06 -13.81
N LYS A 18 12.71 -8.55 -13.61
CA LYS A 18 12.29 -9.83 -14.19
C LYS A 18 12.19 -9.64 -15.70
N SER A 19 12.80 -10.55 -16.44
CA SER A 19 12.59 -10.74 -17.88
C SER A 19 11.10 -10.58 -18.22
N LEU A 20 10.78 -9.75 -19.21
CA LEU A 20 9.40 -9.57 -19.68
C LEU A 20 8.90 -10.85 -20.36
N GLU A 21 9.81 -11.68 -20.88
CA GLU A 21 9.52 -12.97 -21.49
C GLU A 21 9.58 -14.12 -20.48
N ILE A 22 8.54 -14.96 -20.48
CA ILE A 22 8.46 -16.17 -19.63
C ILE A 22 9.42 -17.26 -20.14
N PHE A 23 9.63 -17.29 -21.46
CA PHE A 23 10.39 -18.33 -22.12
C PHE A 23 11.86 -17.97 -22.22
N SER A 24 12.73 -18.95 -21.96
CA SER A 24 14.16 -18.84 -22.21
C SER A 24 14.67 -20.11 -22.86
N LEU A 25 15.55 -19.94 -23.84
CA LEU A 25 16.18 -21.04 -24.55
C LEU A 25 17.59 -21.24 -24.01
N ILE A 26 17.89 -22.48 -23.61
CA ILE A 26 19.20 -22.90 -23.13
C ILE A 26 19.82 -23.80 -24.19
N TRP A 27 21.00 -23.44 -24.69
CA TRP A 27 21.76 -24.26 -25.62
C TRP A 27 23.02 -24.81 -24.93
N LEU A 28 23.02 -26.12 -24.67
CA LEU A 28 24.14 -26.87 -24.11
C LEU A 28 24.78 -27.76 -25.19
N ASP A 29 25.95 -27.35 -25.67
CA ASP A 29 26.73 -28.10 -26.66
C ASP A 29 28.24 -27.86 -26.40
N ALA A 30 29.11 -28.78 -26.78
CA ALA A 30 30.55 -28.53 -26.73
C ALA A 30 30.96 -27.48 -27.78
N ASN A 31 30.24 -27.42 -28.91
CA ASN A 31 30.57 -26.62 -30.09
C ASN A 31 29.63 -25.42 -30.31
N VAL A 32 29.06 -24.85 -29.24
CA VAL A 32 28.02 -23.80 -29.32
C VAL A 32 28.45 -22.54 -30.11
N TYR A 33 29.75 -22.26 -30.25
CA TYR A 33 30.28 -21.04 -30.87
C TYR A 33 30.74 -21.19 -32.34
N VAL A 34 30.40 -22.28 -33.01
CA VAL A 34 30.77 -22.50 -34.43
C VAL A 34 29.95 -21.60 -35.38
N LYS A 35 30.48 -21.28 -36.56
CA LYS A 35 29.87 -20.30 -37.50
C LYS A 35 28.44 -20.65 -37.92
N ASP A 36 28.09 -21.92 -38.02
CA ASP A 36 26.75 -22.40 -38.41
C ASP A 36 25.72 -22.33 -37.26
N THR A 37 26.16 -22.45 -36.00
CA THR A 37 25.28 -22.25 -34.85
C THR A 37 24.89 -20.79 -34.68
N ARG A 38 25.74 -19.83 -35.09
CA ARG A 38 25.42 -18.39 -35.06
C ARG A 38 24.25 -18.00 -35.95
N LYS A 39 24.15 -18.57 -37.16
CA LYS A 39 23.00 -18.33 -38.07
C LYS A 39 21.70 -18.89 -37.48
N THR A 40 21.80 -20.05 -36.83
CA THR A 40 20.67 -20.70 -36.18
C THR A 40 20.24 -19.94 -34.93
N GLU A 41 21.19 -19.45 -34.14
CA GLU A 41 20.93 -18.57 -32.99
C GLU A 41 20.14 -17.33 -33.40
N VAL A 42 20.49 -16.66 -34.50
CA VAL A 42 19.74 -15.49 -34.99
C VAL A 42 18.27 -15.86 -35.31
N LYS A 43 18.05 -17.01 -35.95
CA LYS A 43 16.68 -17.48 -36.23
C LYS A 43 15.94 -17.83 -34.93
N LEU A 44 16.59 -18.48 -33.98
CA LEU A 44 15.99 -18.79 -32.68
C LEU A 44 15.67 -17.52 -31.88
N ARG A 45 16.53 -16.49 -31.95
CA ARG A 45 16.30 -15.20 -31.27
C ARG A 45 15.06 -14.47 -31.79
N SER A 46 14.71 -14.63 -33.08
CA SER A 46 13.45 -14.09 -33.60
C SER A 46 12.20 -14.77 -33.02
N ILE A 47 12.35 -15.94 -32.40
CA ILE A 47 11.25 -16.73 -31.81
C ILE A 47 11.23 -16.54 -30.29
N ILE A 48 12.38 -16.74 -29.63
CA ILE A 48 12.59 -16.61 -28.18
C ILE A 48 13.76 -15.66 -27.98
N ASN A 49 13.51 -14.52 -27.34
CA ASN A 49 14.51 -13.46 -27.25
C ASN A 49 15.69 -13.86 -26.35
N HIS A 50 15.37 -14.48 -25.21
CA HIS A 50 16.37 -14.88 -24.21
C HIS A 50 17.01 -16.23 -24.55
N ILE A 51 18.25 -16.20 -25.06
CA ILE A 51 19.07 -17.38 -25.32
C ILE A 51 20.33 -17.37 -24.45
N LYS A 52 20.51 -18.43 -23.64
CA LYS A 52 21.70 -18.70 -22.84
C LYS A 52 22.45 -19.91 -23.38
N LYS A 53 23.78 -19.87 -23.33
CA LYS A 53 24.67 -20.84 -23.97
C LYS A 53 25.65 -21.40 -22.95
N PHE A 54 25.78 -22.72 -22.90
CA PHE A 54 26.66 -23.42 -21.96
C PHE A 54 27.50 -24.47 -22.69
N GLN A 55 28.73 -24.66 -22.23
CA GLN A 55 29.60 -25.77 -22.66
C GLN A 55 29.82 -26.79 -21.53
N ASP A 56 29.53 -26.39 -20.29
CA ASP A 56 29.70 -27.20 -19.09
C ASP A 56 28.35 -27.60 -18.49
N VAL A 57 28.19 -28.88 -18.18
CA VAL A 57 26.95 -29.47 -17.65
C VAL A 57 26.63 -28.93 -16.26
N LYS A 58 27.63 -28.75 -15.39
CA LYS A 58 27.41 -28.31 -14.00
C LYS A 58 26.92 -26.87 -13.95
N GLN A 59 27.53 -25.98 -14.74
CA GLN A 59 27.08 -24.59 -14.86
C GLN A 59 25.65 -24.51 -15.41
N CYS A 60 25.35 -25.31 -16.45
CA CYS A 60 24.01 -25.37 -17.02
C CYS A 60 22.97 -25.87 -16.00
N GLN A 61 23.29 -26.93 -15.26
CA GLN A 61 22.41 -27.48 -14.23
C GLN A 61 22.17 -26.48 -13.10
N GLN A 62 23.23 -25.86 -12.58
CA GLN A 62 23.11 -24.82 -11.54
C GLN A 62 22.21 -23.68 -12.01
N TYR A 63 22.38 -23.20 -13.25
CA TYR A 63 21.52 -22.16 -13.79
C TYR A 63 20.03 -22.57 -13.81
N ILE A 64 19.73 -23.79 -14.28
CA ILE A 64 18.36 -24.32 -14.33
C ILE A 64 17.73 -24.46 -12.94
N GLU A 65 18.51 -24.93 -11.96
CA GLU A 65 18.05 -25.12 -10.57
C GLU A 65 17.80 -23.80 -9.84
N HIS A 66 18.57 -22.76 -10.14
CA HIS A 66 18.39 -21.41 -9.56
C HIS A 66 17.34 -20.57 -10.32
N THR A 67 16.88 -21.02 -11.49
CA THR A 67 15.84 -20.35 -12.28
C THR A 67 14.46 -20.56 -11.64
N SER A 68 13.58 -19.55 -11.69
CA SER A 68 12.26 -19.62 -11.06
C SER A 68 11.42 -20.76 -11.62
N GLN A 69 10.62 -21.41 -10.78
CA GLN A 69 9.61 -22.39 -11.23
C GLN A 69 8.51 -21.77 -12.11
N LYS A 70 8.43 -20.43 -12.17
CA LYS A 70 7.51 -19.69 -13.04
C LYS A 70 8.06 -19.49 -14.46
N ASP A 71 9.37 -19.58 -14.64
CA ASP A 71 9.99 -19.46 -15.96
C ASP A 71 9.84 -20.76 -16.75
N ARG A 72 9.97 -20.67 -18.06
CA ARG A 72 9.74 -21.77 -18.99
C ARG A 72 10.97 -21.99 -19.86
N LEU A 73 11.71 -23.04 -19.53
CA LEU A 73 13.00 -23.38 -20.12
C LEU A 73 12.85 -24.38 -21.25
N ILE A 74 13.31 -23.98 -22.43
CA ILE A 74 13.44 -24.82 -23.62
C ILE A 74 14.91 -25.15 -23.81
N LEU A 75 15.26 -26.43 -23.84
CA LEU A 75 16.65 -26.86 -23.93
C LEU A 75 16.98 -27.41 -25.31
N ILE A 76 18.12 -27.00 -25.84
CA ILE A 76 18.82 -27.67 -26.94
C ILE A 76 20.06 -28.32 -26.33
N VAL A 77 20.16 -29.64 -26.40
CA VAL A 77 21.30 -30.40 -25.86
C VAL A 77 21.96 -31.22 -26.96
N SER A 78 23.29 -31.35 -26.91
CA SER A 78 23.99 -32.34 -27.73
C SER A 78 23.68 -33.77 -27.23
N GLY A 79 23.87 -34.79 -28.07
CA GLY A 79 23.58 -36.18 -27.68
C GLY A 79 24.34 -36.63 -26.42
N GLN A 80 25.65 -36.33 -26.32
CA GLN A 80 26.47 -36.72 -25.18
C GLN A 80 26.10 -35.94 -23.90
N LEU A 81 26.06 -34.61 -23.98
CA LEU A 81 25.76 -33.76 -22.82
C LEU A 81 24.30 -33.93 -22.36
N GLY A 82 23.39 -34.20 -23.29
CA GLY A 82 21.99 -34.53 -23.00
C GLY A 82 21.85 -35.77 -22.12
N GLN A 83 22.59 -36.85 -22.43
CA GLN A 83 22.59 -38.06 -21.62
C GLN A 83 23.08 -37.83 -20.18
N GLU A 84 23.96 -36.87 -19.99
CA GLU A 84 24.49 -36.48 -18.68
C GLU A 84 23.49 -35.61 -17.89
N ILE A 85 22.92 -34.56 -18.50
CA ILE A 85 22.12 -33.56 -17.77
C ILE A 85 20.65 -33.96 -17.57
N VAL A 86 20.00 -34.58 -18.56
CA VAL A 86 18.55 -34.80 -18.56
C VAL A 86 18.04 -35.59 -17.35
N PRO A 87 18.72 -36.65 -16.85
CA PRO A 87 18.31 -37.35 -15.64
C PRO A 87 18.11 -36.43 -14.44
N TYR A 88 18.93 -35.38 -14.31
CA TYR A 88 18.89 -34.44 -13.18
C TYR A 88 17.85 -33.33 -13.33
N ILE A 89 17.44 -32.98 -14.54
CA ILE A 89 16.58 -31.80 -14.77
C ILE A 89 15.18 -32.12 -15.29
N HIS A 90 14.94 -33.32 -15.83
CA HIS A 90 13.67 -33.66 -16.49
C HIS A 90 12.45 -33.57 -15.54
N HIS A 91 12.65 -33.78 -14.25
CA HIS A 91 11.58 -33.70 -13.25
C HIS A 91 11.21 -32.25 -12.87
N LEU A 92 12.09 -31.27 -13.15
CA LEU A 92 11.90 -29.88 -12.78
C LEU A 92 10.78 -29.22 -13.58
N ARG A 93 9.83 -28.56 -12.92
CA ARG A 93 8.64 -27.97 -13.55
C ARG A 93 8.98 -26.91 -14.60
N GLN A 94 10.00 -26.09 -14.35
CA GLN A 94 10.44 -25.03 -15.25
C GLN A 94 10.98 -25.56 -16.58
N VAL A 95 11.45 -26.81 -16.64
CA VAL A 95 11.89 -27.44 -17.90
C VAL A 95 10.65 -27.97 -18.62
N ILE A 96 10.34 -27.39 -19.78
CA ILE A 96 9.12 -27.73 -20.55
C ILE A 96 9.37 -28.57 -21.78
N SER A 97 10.50 -28.40 -22.45
CA SER A 97 10.83 -29.13 -23.68
C SER A 97 12.32 -29.24 -23.86
N ILE A 98 12.77 -30.41 -24.29
CA ILE A 98 14.17 -30.73 -24.55
C ILE A 98 14.29 -31.25 -25.98
N TYR A 99 15.18 -30.64 -26.75
CA TYR A 99 15.49 -30.99 -28.14
C TYR A 99 16.94 -31.49 -28.19
N VAL A 100 17.13 -32.68 -28.74
CA VAL A 100 18.46 -33.30 -28.82
C VAL A 100 19.02 -33.09 -30.21
N TYR A 101 20.04 -32.24 -30.33
CA TYR A 101 20.74 -32.00 -31.59
C TYR A 101 21.96 -32.93 -31.70
N CYS A 102 21.94 -33.89 -32.61
CA CYS A 102 23.05 -34.83 -32.77
C CYS A 102 23.14 -35.45 -34.17
N MET A 103 24.36 -35.79 -34.60
CA MET A 103 24.60 -36.46 -35.89
C MET A 103 24.18 -37.93 -35.88
N ASN A 104 24.15 -38.57 -34.71
CA ASN A 104 23.80 -39.99 -34.55
C ASN A 104 22.40 -40.17 -33.97
N LYS A 105 21.38 -39.99 -34.84
CA LYS A 105 19.96 -40.02 -34.48
C LYS A 105 19.52 -41.35 -33.84
N LYS A 106 19.81 -42.49 -34.48
CA LYS A 106 19.34 -43.82 -34.03
C LYS A 106 19.75 -44.18 -32.60
N SER A 107 20.98 -43.84 -32.21
CA SER A 107 21.49 -44.16 -30.87
C SER A 107 20.85 -43.31 -29.78
N ASN A 108 20.42 -42.08 -30.09
CA ASN A 108 19.86 -41.16 -29.11
C ASN A 108 18.33 -41.24 -29.05
N GLU A 109 17.64 -41.71 -30.10
CA GLU A 109 16.19 -41.91 -30.11
C GLU A 109 15.74 -42.92 -29.05
N GLN A 110 16.44 -44.05 -28.92
CA GLN A 110 16.09 -45.08 -27.93
C GLN A 110 16.23 -44.59 -26.49
N TRP A 111 17.23 -43.73 -26.23
CA TRP A 111 17.41 -43.09 -24.94
C TRP A 111 16.36 -41.99 -24.70
N ALA A 112 16.08 -41.18 -25.72
CA ALA A 112 15.14 -40.07 -25.64
C ALA A 112 13.73 -40.52 -25.25
N LEU A 113 13.28 -41.68 -25.74
CA LEU A 113 11.97 -42.27 -25.41
C LEU A 113 11.77 -42.53 -23.90
N LYS A 114 12.84 -42.57 -23.10
CA LYS A 114 12.76 -42.76 -21.64
C LYS A 114 12.27 -41.50 -20.90
N PHE A 115 12.28 -40.33 -21.55
CA PHE A 115 11.96 -39.05 -20.91
C PHE A 115 10.87 -38.29 -21.68
N ALA A 116 9.70 -38.12 -21.06
CA ALA A 116 8.53 -37.50 -21.69
C ALA A 116 8.73 -36.02 -22.14
N LYS A 117 9.74 -35.34 -21.59
CA LYS A 117 10.05 -33.94 -21.94
C LYS A 117 10.98 -33.81 -23.14
N ILE A 118 11.59 -34.89 -23.61
CA ILE A 118 12.34 -34.88 -24.87
C ILE A 118 11.33 -34.92 -26.02
N LYS A 119 11.27 -33.85 -26.80
CA LYS A 119 10.30 -33.69 -27.88
C LYS A 119 10.78 -34.33 -29.18
N SER A 120 12.08 -34.21 -29.47
CA SER A 120 12.65 -34.78 -30.68
C SER A 120 14.17 -34.93 -30.61
N VAL A 121 14.67 -35.81 -31.49
CA VAL A 121 16.10 -35.98 -31.80
C VAL A 121 16.30 -35.53 -33.26
N VAL A 122 17.07 -34.46 -33.44
CA VAL A 122 17.19 -33.72 -34.70
C VAL A 122 18.63 -33.72 -35.18
N VAL A 123 18.80 -33.83 -36.50
CA VAL A 123 20.12 -33.86 -37.17
C VAL A 123 20.39 -32.56 -37.94
N ASP A 124 19.33 -31.87 -38.37
CA ASP A 124 19.39 -30.62 -39.14
C ASP A 124 18.95 -29.41 -38.32
N LEU A 125 19.71 -28.32 -38.38
CA LEU A 125 19.41 -27.10 -37.63
C LEU A 125 18.14 -26.37 -38.15
N GLY A 126 17.77 -26.53 -39.42
CA GLY A 126 16.54 -25.98 -39.98
C GLY A 126 15.29 -26.72 -39.48
N GLU A 127 15.35 -28.05 -39.41
CA GLU A 127 14.31 -28.87 -38.78
C GLU A 127 14.14 -28.49 -37.29
N LEU A 128 15.25 -28.29 -36.57
CA LEU A 128 15.25 -27.90 -35.15
C LEU A 128 14.53 -26.56 -34.94
N VAL A 129 14.88 -25.53 -35.72
CA VAL A 129 14.22 -24.23 -35.66
C VAL A 129 12.74 -24.36 -35.98
N THR A 130 12.36 -25.15 -36.99
CA THR A 130 10.96 -25.32 -37.39
C THR A 130 10.13 -25.99 -36.28
N GLN A 131 10.67 -27.01 -35.63
CA GLN A 131 10.01 -27.69 -34.51
C GLN A 131 9.87 -26.77 -33.30
N ILE A 132 10.96 -26.10 -32.88
CA ILE A 132 10.92 -25.15 -31.76
C ILE A 132 9.94 -24.02 -32.05
N THR A 133 9.89 -23.49 -33.28
CA THR A 133 8.92 -22.44 -33.66
C THR A 133 7.48 -22.91 -33.48
N ARG A 134 7.16 -24.11 -33.98
CA ARG A 134 5.82 -24.68 -33.90
C ARG A 134 5.41 -24.92 -32.46
N ASP A 135 6.28 -25.56 -31.69
CA ASP A 135 6.02 -25.92 -30.31
C ASP A 135 5.94 -24.68 -29.42
N HIS A 136 6.83 -23.70 -29.62
CA HIS A 136 6.80 -22.43 -28.89
C HIS A 136 5.51 -21.66 -29.15
N LYS A 137 5.01 -21.60 -30.40
CA LYS A 137 3.72 -20.96 -30.70
C LYS A 137 2.54 -21.59 -29.95
N LEU A 138 2.57 -22.91 -29.76
CA LEU A 138 1.55 -23.62 -28.96
C LEU A 138 1.74 -23.36 -27.46
N LEU A 139 2.97 -23.50 -26.96
CA LEU A 139 3.30 -23.32 -25.55
C LEU A 139 3.03 -21.89 -25.09
N LYS A 140 3.31 -20.88 -25.91
CA LYS A 140 3.02 -19.48 -25.59
C LYS A 140 1.53 -19.22 -25.38
N LYS A 141 0.66 -19.85 -26.18
CA LYS A 141 -0.81 -19.76 -25.99
C LYS A 141 -1.29 -20.41 -24.70
N ILE A 142 -0.57 -21.40 -24.18
CA ILE A 142 -0.94 -22.17 -22.99
C ILE A 142 -0.39 -21.50 -21.71
N GLU A 143 0.84 -21.03 -21.76
CA GLU A 143 1.58 -20.55 -20.58
C GLU A 143 1.47 -19.03 -20.39
N GLU A 144 0.80 -18.30 -21.29
CA GLU A 144 0.43 -16.89 -21.11
C GLU A 144 -1.08 -16.75 -20.80
N PRO A 145 -1.54 -17.12 -19.59
CA PRO A 145 -2.95 -17.01 -19.22
C PRO A 145 -3.39 -15.53 -19.14
N LEU A 146 -4.68 -15.29 -19.37
CA LEU A 146 -5.28 -13.98 -19.11
C LEU A 146 -5.20 -13.66 -17.61
N SER A 147 -4.75 -12.45 -17.29
CA SER A 147 -4.83 -11.94 -15.92
C SER A 147 -6.27 -11.49 -15.65
N ILE A 148 -7.06 -12.39 -15.06
CA ILE A 148 -8.46 -12.15 -14.68
C ILE A 148 -8.52 -11.80 -13.19
N ASN A 149 -9.02 -10.60 -12.88
CA ASN A 149 -9.35 -10.19 -11.51
C ASN A 149 -10.84 -10.37 -11.27
N ILE A 150 -11.21 -10.88 -10.09
CA ILE A 150 -12.61 -11.11 -9.71
C ILE A 150 -12.98 -10.14 -8.58
N PHE A 151 -14.09 -9.44 -8.74
CA PHE A 151 -14.70 -8.59 -7.72
C PHE A 151 -15.96 -9.25 -7.18
N THR A 152 -16.00 -9.45 -5.87
CA THR A 152 -17.04 -10.21 -5.16
C THR A 152 -17.97 -9.30 -4.35
N THR A 153 -19.28 -9.37 -4.60
CA THR A 153 -20.34 -8.56 -3.95
C THR A 153 -20.86 -9.16 -2.64
N ASN A 154 -20.76 -10.47 -2.44
CA ASN A 154 -21.41 -11.21 -1.35
C ASN A 154 -20.61 -11.32 -0.02
N ILE A 155 -19.75 -10.35 0.32
CA ILE A 155 -18.90 -10.46 1.51
C ILE A 155 -19.38 -9.47 2.59
N GLY A 156 -19.94 -10.04 3.66
CA GLY A 156 -20.25 -9.31 4.89
C GLY A 156 -19.05 -8.52 5.40
N ALA A 157 -19.33 -7.33 5.93
CA ALA A 157 -18.40 -6.34 6.47
C ALA A 157 -17.07 -6.93 6.97
N GLY A 158 -15.98 -6.70 6.22
CA GLY A 158 -14.62 -7.02 6.70
C GLY A 158 -13.67 -7.59 5.65
N LYS A 159 -13.46 -6.91 4.52
CA LYS A 159 -12.22 -7.01 3.76
C LYS A 159 -11.67 -5.61 3.54
N SER A 160 -10.40 -5.43 3.89
CA SER A 160 -9.62 -4.21 3.67
C SER A 160 -9.73 -3.74 2.21
N THR A 161 -9.51 -2.44 1.93
CA THR A 161 -9.24 -1.92 0.58
C THR A 161 -8.01 -2.57 -0.06
N THR A 162 -7.21 -3.33 0.70
CA THR A 162 -6.10 -4.18 0.22
C THR A 162 -6.45 -5.68 0.13
N GLY A 163 -7.72 -6.06 0.30
CA GLY A 163 -8.21 -7.44 0.22
C GLY A 163 -8.58 -7.91 -1.19
N VAL A 164 -9.38 -8.98 -1.30
CA VAL A 164 -9.80 -9.64 -2.57
C VAL A 164 -10.35 -8.65 -3.61
N ASN A 165 -11.17 -7.68 -3.18
CA ASN A 165 -11.71 -6.64 -4.06
C ASN A 165 -10.76 -5.44 -4.24
N GLY A 166 -9.77 -5.29 -3.35
CA GLY A 166 -8.80 -4.21 -3.38
C GLY A 166 -7.93 -4.24 -4.62
N HIS A 167 -7.39 -5.42 -4.94
CA HIS A 167 -6.56 -5.59 -6.13
C HIS A 167 -7.31 -5.27 -7.43
N PHE A 168 -8.60 -5.62 -7.49
CA PHE A 168 -9.48 -5.26 -8.60
C PHE A 168 -9.64 -3.74 -8.71
N VAL A 169 -10.02 -3.08 -7.62
CA VAL A 169 -10.31 -1.65 -7.59
C VAL A 169 -9.05 -0.81 -7.87
N PHE A 170 -7.91 -1.17 -7.27
CA PHE A 170 -6.64 -0.51 -7.54
C PHE A 170 -6.19 -0.68 -8.99
N SER A 171 -6.39 -1.86 -9.59
CA SER A 171 -6.07 -2.07 -11.01
C SER A 171 -6.92 -1.17 -11.92
N GLN A 172 -8.21 -1.03 -11.62
CA GLN A 172 -9.13 -0.18 -12.37
C GLN A 172 -8.72 1.29 -12.32
N ILE A 173 -8.42 1.78 -11.13
CA ILE A 173 -7.98 3.16 -10.89
C ILE A 173 -6.61 3.40 -11.52
N LEU A 174 -5.67 2.46 -11.41
CA LEU A 174 -4.34 2.60 -12.01
C LEU A 174 -4.44 2.79 -13.53
N VAL A 175 -5.28 2.02 -14.22
CA VAL A 175 -5.53 2.20 -15.65
C VAL A 175 -6.09 3.59 -15.96
N ASP A 176 -7.11 4.03 -15.22
CA ASP A 176 -7.71 5.36 -15.39
C ASP A 176 -6.70 6.48 -15.17
N CYS A 177 -5.83 6.33 -14.17
CA CYS A 177 -4.76 7.27 -13.86
C CYS A 177 -3.73 7.35 -15.00
N LEU A 178 -3.29 6.20 -15.49
CA LEU A 178 -2.29 6.12 -16.57
C LEU A 178 -2.79 6.73 -17.89
N LEU A 179 -4.09 6.57 -18.20
CA LEU A 179 -4.70 7.15 -19.39
C LEU A 179 -4.78 8.68 -19.37
N GLN A 180 -4.81 9.29 -18.18
CA GLN A 180 -4.90 10.75 -18.01
C GLN A 180 -3.52 11.41 -17.87
N LEU A 181 -2.49 10.65 -17.53
CA LEU A 181 -1.13 11.16 -17.36
C LEU A 181 -0.47 11.49 -18.70
N LYS A 182 -0.03 12.75 -18.84
CA LYS A 182 0.75 13.18 -20.01
C LYS A 182 2.08 12.42 -20.09
N SER A 183 2.49 12.11 -21.31
CA SER A 183 3.78 11.48 -21.63
C SER A 183 4.76 12.52 -22.15
N THR A 184 6.01 12.42 -21.70
CA THR A 184 7.13 13.26 -22.14
C THR A 184 8.01 12.49 -23.12
N ASP A 185 8.81 13.20 -23.92
CA ASP A 185 9.76 12.53 -24.83
C ASP A 185 10.86 11.78 -24.07
N THR A 186 11.18 12.20 -22.84
CA THR A 186 12.05 11.44 -21.92
C THR A 186 11.48 10.06 -21.61
N ASP A 187 10.16 9.96 -21.38
CA ASP A 187 9.52 8.65 -21.13
C ASP A 187 9.58 7.76 -22.37
N LYS A 188 9.38 8.32 -23.57
CA LYS A 188 9.48 7.56 -24.82
C LYS A 188 10.90 7.06 -25.06
N ASN A 189 11.91 7.90 -24.83
CA ASN A 189 13.31 7.52 -24.97
C ASN A 189 13.70 6.44 -23.95
N GLU A 190 13.23 6.53 -22.70
CA GLU A 190 13.42 5.48 -21.70
C GLU A 190 12.80 4.15 -22.15
N LEU A 191 11.57 4.17 -22.70
CA LEU A 191 10.95 2.98 -23.27
C LEU A 191 11.80 2.37 -24.38
N MET A 192 12.26 3.20 -25.32
CA MET A 192 13.07 2.74 -26.45
C MET A 192 14.38 2.11 -25.96
N ASN A 193 15.09 2.75 -25.03
CA ASN A 193 16.33 2.22 -24.48
C ASN A 193 16.12 0.87 -23.76
N LEU A 194 15.04 0.74 -22.99
CA LEU A 194 14.70 -0.52 -22.34
C LEU A 194 14.38 -1.61 -23.38
N CYS A 195 13.67 -1.27 -24.46
CA CYS A 195 13.41 -2.22 -25.54
C CYS A 195 14.70 -2.59 -26.31
N GLU A 196 15.60 -1.63 -26.58
CA GLU A 196 16.88 -1.90 -27.21
C GLU A 196 17.73 -2.88 -26.38
N ASN A 197 17.77 -2.68 -25.07
CA ASN A 197 18.46 -3.55 -24.12
C ASN A 197 17.81 -4.94 -24.01
N GLU A 198 16.48 -5.00 -24.01
CA GLU A 198 15.76 -6.28 -23.98
C GLU A 198 16.06 -7.09 -25.25
N TYR A 199 15.99 -6.47 -26.44
CA TYR A 199 16.12 -7.16 -27.72
C TYR A 199 17.56 -7.24 -28.25
N VAL A 200 18.58 -7.13 -27.40
CA VAL A 200 19.99 -7.25 -27.81
C VAL A 200 20.24 -8.58 -28.52
N GLY A 201 20.73 -8.49 -29.76
CA GLY A 201 21.02 -9.65 -30.61
C GLY A 201 19.82 -10.19 -31.40
N ASN A 202 18.62 -9.62 -31.21
CA ASN A 202 17.44 -9.89 -32.03
C ASN A 202 17.29 -8.82 -33.12
N TYR A 203 17.97 -9.03 -34.26
CA TYR A 203 18.00 -8.06 -35.35
C TYR A 203 16.63 -7.74 -35.95
N THR A 204 15.70 -8.70 -35.93
CA THR A 204 14.33 -8.50 -36.42
C THR A 204 13.59 -7.48 -35.57
N GLU A 205 13.61 -7.65 -34.24
CA GLU A 205 12.92 -6.71 -33.34
C GLU A 205 13.63 -5.36 -33.25
N LEU A 206 14.95 -5.33 -33.30
CA LEU A 206 15.70 -4.07 -33.38
C LEU A 206 15.41 -3.30 -34.68
N ASN A 207 15.12 -3.98 -35.79
CA ASN A 207 14.64 -3.34 -37.02
C ASN A 207 13.22 -2.80 -36.84
N ASN A 208 12.30 -3.60 -36.28
CA ASN A 208 10.94 -3.15 -35.98
C ASN A 208 10.94 -1.93 -35.05
N LEU A 209 11.86 -1.88 -34.07
CA LEU A 209 12.01 -0.76 -33.14
C LEU A 209 12.49 0.51 -33.85
N ARG A 210 13.48 0.40 -34.74
CA ARG A 210 13.93 1.52 -35.58
C ARG A 210 12.84 2.05 -36.50
N GLU A 211 12.10 1.14 -37.13
CA GLU A 211 10.94 1.49 -37.97
C GLU A 211 9.87 2.20 -37.14
N PHE A 212 9.56 1.70 -35.95
CA PHE A 212 8.62 2.34 -35.03
C PHE A 212 9.05 3.75 -34.62
N GLN A 213 10.32 3.95 -34.29
CA GLN A 213 10.85 5.28 -33.94
C GLN A 213 10.71 6.30 -35.08
N GLN A 214 10.74 5.84 -36.34
CA GLN A 214 10.66 6.69 -37.53
C GLN A 214 9.21 6.92 -37.99
N ASP A 215 8.40 5.86 -37.99
CA ASP A 215 7.12 5.82 -38.70
C ASP A 215 5.89 5.79 -37.77
N TYR A 216 6.08 5.75 -36.45
CA TYR A 216 4.95 5.76 -35.51
C TYR A 216 4.16 7.07 -35.60
N SER A 217 2.85 6.94 -35.67
CA SER A 217 1.90 8.04 -35.54
C SER A 217 0.70 7.63 -34.69
N PRO A 218 0.06 8.55 -33.95
CA PRO A 218 -1.10 8.24 -33.09
C PRO A 218 -2.29 7.58 -33.80
N ASP A 219 -2.44 7.78 -35.11
CA ASP A 219 -3.45 7.15 -35.97
C ASP A 219 -3.08 5.72 -36.40
N LYS A 220 -1.82 5.29 -36.23
CA LYS A 220 -1.35 3.92 -36.52
C LYS A 220 -1.12 3.06 -35.27
N ALA A 221 -1.55 3.51 -34.10
CA ALA A 221 -1.37 2.78 -32.85
C ALA A 221 -1.97 1.36 -32.86
N LEU A 222 -3.20 1.17 -33.37
CA LEU A 222 -3.80 -0.17 -33.51
C LEU A 222 -3.05 -1.06 -34.51
N TRP A 223 -2.54 -0.48 -35.60
CA TRP A 223 -1.74 -1.20 -36.59
C TRP A 223 -0.44 -1.74 -35.98
N TRP A 224 0.26 -0.90 -35.19
CA TRP A 224 1.46 -1.31 -34.47
C TRP A 224 1.17 -2.32 -33.36
N TYR A 225 0.02 -2.18 -32.69
CA TYR A 225 -0.41 -3.13 -31.67
C TYR A 225 -0.75 -4.50 -32.26
N THR A 226 -1.36 -4.58 -33.43
CA THR A 226 -1.75 -5.86 -34.05
C THR A 226 -0.62 -6.52 -34.84
N ARG A 227 0.42 -5.76 -35.22
CA ARG A 227 1.62 -6.31 -35.88
C ARG A 227 2.45 -7.16 -34.91
N GLU A 228 2.91 -8.33 -35.37
CA GLU A 228 3.86 -9.17 -34.64
C GLU A 228 5.24 -8.47 -34.53
N SER A 229 5.38 -7.62 -33.52
CA SER A 229 6.55 -6.78 -33.26
C SER A 229 6.81 -6.64 -31.77
N PHE A 230 7.93 -6.01 -31.42
CA PHE A 230 8.26 -5.62 -30.04
C PHE A 230 7.07 -4.92 -29.36
N PHE A 231 6.35 -4.05 -30.07
CA PHE A 231 5.25 -3.28 -29.48
C PHE A 231 4.18 -4.20 -28.88
N TYR A 232 3.67 -5.15 -29.67
CA TYR A 232 2.70 -6.15 -29.19
C TYR A 232 3.30 -7.03 -28.10
N LYS A 233 4.53 -7.52 -28.31
CA LYS A 233 5.18 -8.49 -27.41
C LYS A 233 5.45 -7.88 -26.04
N THR A 234 6.12 -6.73 -25.99
CA THR A 234 6.52 -6.04 -24.77
C THR A 234 5.31 -5.49 -24.00
N LEU A 235 4.34 -4.89 -24.69
CA LEU A 235 3.15 -4.33 -24.02
C LEU A 235 2.30 -5.43 -23.37
N ASN A 236 1.98 -6.50 -24.10
CA ASN A 236 1.19 -7.60 -23.53
C ASN A 236 1.96 -8.35 -22.44
N ALA A 237 3.27 -8.48 -22.56
CA ALA A 237 4.12 -9.01 -21.48
C ALA A 237 4.06 -8.13 -20.22
N ALA A 238 4.14 -6.82 -20.36
CA ALA A 238 4.05 -5.88 -19.24
C ALA A 238 2.67 -5.91 -18.57
N LEU A 239 1.60 -5.97 -19.35
CA LEU A 239 0.22 -6.09 -18.85
C LEU A 239 0.01 -7.40 -18.09
N ARG A 240 0.50 -8.53 -18.62
CA ARG A 240 0.41 -9.86 -18.01
C ARG A 240 1.21 -9.95 -16.70
N THR A 241 2.44 -9.43 -16.69
CA THR A 241 3.28 -9.43 -15.48
C THR A 241 2.92 -8.31 -14.50
N GLN A 242 1.98 -7.44 -14.87
CA GLN A 242 1.63 -6.23 -14.13
C GLN A 242 2.86 -5.36 -13.83
N ASN A 243 3.79 -5.27 -14.79
CA ASN A 243 4.94 -4.39 -14.70
C ASN A 243 4.47 -2.94 -14.86
N ILE A 244 4.10 -2.31 -13.74
CA ILE A 244 3.50 -0.98 -13.70
C ILE A 244 4.41 0.07 -14.37
N HIS A 245 5.73 -0.06 -14.20
CA HIS A 245 6.65 0.89 -14.79
C HIS A 245 6.67 0.82 -16.32
N MET A 246 6.70 -0.39 -16.90
CA MET A 246 6.58 -0.56 -18.35
C MET A 246 5.23 -0.07 -18.87
N ILE A 247 4.12 -0.36 -18.17
CA ILE A 247 2.78 0.13 -18.55
C ILE A 247 2.75 1.67 -18.50
N PHE A 248 3.38 2.28 -17.51
CA PHE A 248 3.54 3.73 -17.44
C PHE A 248 4.31 4.26 -18.64
N LEU A 249 5.41 3.65 -19.06
CA LEU A 249 6.15 4.09 -20.23
C LEU A 249 5.34 3.93 -21.53
N PHE A 250 4.49 2.90 -21.62
CA PHE A 250 3.57 2.69 -22.74
C PHE A 250 2.32 3.59 -22.73
N ARG A 251 2.07 4.35 -21.66
CA ARG A 251 0.76 5.00 -21.41
C ARG A 251 0.25 5.90 -22.54
N SER A 252 1.13 6.62 -23.24
CA SER A 252 0.73 7.47 -24.38
C SER A 252 0.26 6.64 -25.57
N PHE A 253 0.90 5.51 -25.82
CA PHE A 253 0.52 4.59 -26.88
C PHE A 253 -0.79 3.85 -26.54
N ILE A 254 -0.96 3.46 -25.27
CA ILE A 254 -2.22 2.91 -24.74
C ILE A 254 -3.35 3.95 -24.90
N TYR A 255 -3.07 5.23 -24.64
CA TYR A 255 -4.01 6.32 -24.85
C TYR A 255 -4.34 6.54 -26.33
N ASP A 256 -3.37 6.39 -27.24
CA ASP A 256 -3.63 6.44 -28.68
C ASP A 256 -4.53 5.30 -29.15
N ILE A 257 -4.30 4.07 -28.66
CA ILE A 257 -5.19 2.92 -28.88
C ILE A 257 -6.59 3.23 -28.35
N TYR A 258 -6.70 3.74 -27.13
CA TYR A 258 -7.98 4.16 -26.53
C TYR A 258 -8.74 5.14 -27.45
N ARG A 259 -8.07 6.17 -27.97
CA ARG A 259 -8.70 7.15 -28.86
C ARG A 259 -9.17 6.54 -30.17
N GLN A 260 -8.42 5.61 -30.74
CA GLN A 260 -8.85 4.91 -31.96
C GLN A 260 -10.05 4.00 -31.70
N LEU A 261 -10.02 3.20 -30.63
CA LEU A 261 -11.16 2.38 -30.22
C LEU A 261 -12.40 3.24 -29.96
N GLN A 262 -12.26 4.39 -29.31
CA GLN A 262 -13.37 5.30 -29.05
C GLN A 262 -13.97 5.88 -30.35
N LYS A 263 -13.13 6.20 -31.35
CA LYS A 263 -13.60 6.67 -32.66
C LYS A 263 -14.34 5.58 -33.43
N SER A 264 -13.85 4.35 -33.34
CA SER A 264 -14.39 3.18 -34.05
C SER A 264 -15.40 2.39 -33.19
N GLN A 265 -15.85 2.95 -32.07
CA GLN A 265 -16.74 2.31 -31.11
C GLN A 265 -17.97 1.71 -31.82
N SER A 266 -18.23 0.43 -31.57
CA SER A 266 -19.40 -0.23 -32.14
C SER A 266 -20.68 0.49 -31.69
N LYS A 267 -21.63 0.70 -32.62
CA LYS A 267 -22.96 1.27 -32.32
C LYS A 267 -24.03 0.21 -32.07
N ARG A 268 -23.66 -1.07 -32.20
CA ARG A 268 -24.56 -2.22 -32.10
C ARG A 268 -24.03 -3.18 -31.05
N ARG A 269 -24.96 -3.91 -30.44
CA ARG A 269 -24.65 -5.06 -29.58
C ARG A 269 -23.95 -6.13 -30.41
N LEU A 270 -22.80 -6.61 -29.95
CA LEU A 270 -22.00 -7.65 -30.61
C LEU A 270 -21.96 -8.91 -29.74
N GLN A 271 -22.04 -10.07 -30.39
CA GLN A 271 -21.72 -11.34 -29.77
C GLN A 271 -20.33 -11.75 -30.26
N VAL A 272 -19.36 -11.86 -29.34
CA VAL A 272 -17.98 -12.16 -29.69
C VAL A 272 -17.44 -13.33 -28.86
N TYR A 273 -16.36 -13.92 -29.35
CA TYR A 273 -15.85 -15.21 -28.92
C TYR A 273 -14.34 -15.15 -28.74
N ARG A 274 -13.84 -15.77 -27.67
CA ARG A 274 -12.40 -16.00 -27.48
C ARG A 274 -12.14 -17.35 -26.85
N SER A 275 -11.25 -18.10 -27.48
CA SER A 275 -10.77 -19.39 -27.00
C SER A 275 -9.49 -19.23 -26.19
N GLN A 276 -9.38 -19.97 -25.09
CA GLN A 276 -8.10 -20.15 -24.39
C GLN A 276 -8.03 -21.46 -23.62
N PRO A 277 -6.83 -22.05 -23.50
CA PRO A 277 -6.57 -23.04 -22.45
C PRO A 277 -6.59 -22.37 -21.08
N MET A 278 -7.06 -23.08 -20.06
CA MET A 278 -7.13 -22.59 -18.69
C MET A 278 -6.79 -23.69 -17.71
N SER A 279 -6.09 -23.38 -16.61
CA SER A 279 -5.82 -24.37 -15.58
C SER A 279 -7.10 -24.78 -14.84
N ASN A 280 -7.12 -25.98 -14.27
CA ASN A 280 -8.22 -26.45 -13.42
C ASN A 280 -8.52 -25.48 -12.26
N ASP A 281 -7.48 -24.91 -11.66
CA ASP A 281 -7.60 -23.97 -10.53
C ASP A 281 -8.28 -22.65 -10.95
N GLU A 282 -7.86 -22.06 -12.08
CA GLU A 282 -8.48 -20.85 -12.62
C GLU A 282 -9.94 -21.09 -13.01
N LEU A 283 -10.23 -22.22 -13.67
CA LEU A 283 -11.59 -22.56 -14.06
C LEU A 283 -12.49 -22.80 -12.84
N ASN A 284 -11.97 -23.46 -11.80
CA ASN A 284 -12.69 -23.66 -10.54
C ASN A 284 -12.93 -22.33 -9.81
N SER A 285 -11.96 -21.42 -9.84
CA SER A 285 -12.12 -20.06 -9.30
C SER A 285 -13.25 -19.31 -10.01
N LEU A 286 -13.32 -19.36 -11.35
CA LEU A 286 -14.44 -18.77 -12.09
C LEU A 286 -15.78 -19.42 -11.71
N LYS A 287 -15.86 -20.75 -11.63
CA LYS A 287 -17.08 -21.48 -11.25
C LYS A 287 -17.61 -21.08 -9.87
N GLN A 288 -16.73 -20.81 -8.91
CA GLN A 288 -17.11 -20.36 -7.56
C GLN A 288 -17.64 -18.93 -7.52
N ASN A 289 -17.39 -18.13 -8.55
CA ASN A 289 -17.71 -16.70 -8.61
C ASN A 289 -18.72 -16.35 -9.69
N ILE A 290 -19.58 -17.30 -10.10
CA ILE A 290 -20.70 -17.03 -11.00
C ILE A 290 -21.62 -15.95 -10.37
N GLY A 291 -22.06 -15.00 -11.18
CA GLY A 291 -22.81 -13.80 -10.80
C GLY A 291 -21.95 -12.61 -10.37
N GLN A 292 -20.63 -12.80 -10.23
CA GLN A 292 -19.68 -11.76 -9.81
C GLN A 292 -19.11 -10.99 -11.01
N PHE A 293 -18.38 -9.91 -10.72
CA PHE A 293 -17.71 -9.12 -11.76
C PHE A 293 -16.28 -9.59 -11.98
N ILE A 294 -15.84 -9.58 -13.23
CA ILE A 294 -14.47 -9.87 -13.63
C ILE A 294 -13.88 -8.73 -14.45
N SER A 295 -12.57 -8.52 -14.33
CA SER A 295 -11.80 -7.54 -15.09
C SER A 295 -10.64 -8.25 -15.73
N ILE A 296 -10.36 -7.91 -16.99
CA ILE A 296 -9.21 -8.43 -17.72
C ILE A 296 -8.14 -7.33 -17.76
N ASN A 297 -6.97 -7.61 -17.16
CA ASN A 297 -5.86 -6.65 -17.04
C ASN A 297 -4.98 -6.60 -18.31
N SER A 298 -5.50 -7.04 -19.45
CA SER A 298 -4.89 -6.98 -20.77
C SER A 298 -5.92 -6.53 -21.79
N PHE A 299 -5.47 -6.11 -22.98
CA PHE A 299 -6.41 -5.95 -24.09
C PHE A 299 -7.04 -7.30 -24.38
N PHE A 300 -8.35 -7.31 -24.60
CA PHE A 300 -9.09 -8.54 -24.81
C PHE A 300 -9.45 -8.64 -26.27
N SER A 301 -8.60 -9.34 -27.02
CA SER A 301 -8.81 -9.62 -28.45
C SER A 301 -9.79 -10.78 -28.61
N THR A 302 -10.82 -10.57 -29.45
CA THR A 302 -11.94 -11.49 -29.65
C THR A 302 -12.32 -11.52 -31.13
N SER A 303 -13.11 -12.50 -31.55
CA SER A 303 -13.67 -12.56 -32.90
C SER A 303 -15.18 -12.61 -32.83
N ASP A 304 -15.87 -11.96 -33.77
CA ASP A 304 -17.33 -12.12 -33.96
C ASP A 304 -17.69 -13.46 -34.64
N GLU A 305 -16.69 -14.19 -35.15
CA GLU A 305 -16.86 -15.51 -35.72
C GLU A 305 -16.49 -16.64 -34.74
N ARG A 306 -17.51 -17.35 -34.26
CA ARG A 306 -17.33 -18.49 -33.34
C ARG A 306 -16.40 -19.58 -33.88
N ARG A 307 -16.45 -19.84 -35.19
CA ARG A 307 -15.61 -20.87 -35.85
C ARG A 307 -14.13 -20.48 -35.80
N THR A 308 -13.83 -19.22 -36.05
CA THR A 308 -12.47 -18.66 -36.03
C THR A 308 -11.89 -18.73 -34.61
N ALA A 309 -12.68 -18.37 -33.60
CA ALA A 309 -12.29 -18.55 -32.20
C ALA A 309 -12.01 -20.03 -31.86
N LEU A 310 -12.86 -20.98 -32.26
CA LEU A 310 -12.65 -22.40 -31.99
C LEU A 310 -11.43 -22.98 -32.71
N PHE A 311 -11.15 -22.54 -33.94
CA PHE A 311 -9.95 -22.94 -34.69
C PHE A 311 -8.66 -22.59 -33.94
N LEU A 312 -8.62 -21.44 -33.26
CA LEU A 312 -7.47 -21.00 -32.46
C LEU A 312 -7.17 -21.89 -31.25
N LEU A 313 -8.14 -22.69 -30.80
CA LEU A 313 -8.04 -23.56 -29.62
C LEU A 313 -7.29 -24.88 -29.92
N GLY A 314 -7.19 -25.29 -31.19
CA GLY A 314 -6.40 -26.46 -31.64
C GLY A 314 -6.77 -27.82 -31.02
N ASP A 315 -5.99 -28.85 -31.36
CA ASP A 315 -6.03 -30.20 -30.77
C ASP A 315 -5.18 -30.26 -29.48
N ILE A 316 -5.61 -29.55 -28.44
CA ILE A 316 -5.00 -29.65 -27.10
C ILE A 316 -5.54 -30.93 -26.45
N THR A 317 -5.00 -32.09 -26.83
CA THR A 317 -5.38 -33.41 -26.29
C THR A 317 -4.32 -34.02 -25.37
N THR A 318 -3.20 -33.33 -25.11
CA THR A 318 -1.99 -33.95 -24.55
C THR A 318 -1.38 -33.31 -23.30
N GLN A 319 -2.09 -32.43 -22.59
CA GLN A 319 -1.61 -31.90 -21.30
C GLN A 319 -2.56 -32.23 -20.15
N ILE A 320 -1.98 -32.67 -19.03
CA ILE A 320 -2.66 -33.38 -17.94
C ILE A 320 -3.47 -32.44 -17.02
N ASP A 321 -3.25 -31.11 -17.09
CA ASP A 321 -3.78 -30.15 -16.09
C ASP A 321 -4.46 -28.89 -16.68
N SER A 322 -4.83 -28.86 -17.98
CA SER A 322 -5.50 -27.71 -18.60
C SER A 322 -6.78 -28.09 -19.34
N GLU A 323 -7.77 -27.22 -19.24
CA GLU A 323 -9.11 -27.36 -19.81
C GLU A 323 -9.30 -26.43 -21.00
N ARG A 324 -10.10 -26.88 -21.97
CA ARG A 324 -10.45 -26.13 -23.18
C ARG A 324 -11.59 -25.17 -22.84
N VAL A 325 -11.35 -23.86 -22.88
CA VAL A 325 -12.35 -22.84 -22.52
C VAL A 325 -12.68 -21.92 -23.71
N LEU A 326 -13.97 -21.70 -23.97
CA LEU A 326 -14.49 -20.70 -24.90
C LEU A 326 -15.28 -19.64 -24.12
N PHE A 327 -14.83 -18.40 -24.18
CA PHE A 327 -15.59 -17.24 -23.73
C PHE A 327 -16.62 -16.86 -24.78
N GLU A 328 -17.90 -16.80 -24.38
CA GLU A 328 -18.97 -16.22 -25.18
C GLU A 328 -19.36 -14.89 -24.52
N ILE A 329 -19.12 -13.79 -25.23
CA ILE A 329 -19.15 -12.45 -24.68
C ILE A 329 -20.29 -11.68 -25.33
N ASP A 330 -21.22 -11.23 -24.51
CA ASP A 330 -22.30 -10.34 -24.91
C ASP A 330 -21.88 -8.88 -24.66
N ALA A 331 -21.60 -8.15 -25.73
CA ALA A 331 -21.05 -6.80 -25.67
C ALA A 331 -22.07 -5.77 -26.17
N ASP A 332 -22.83 -5.18 -25.24
CA ASP A 332 -23.74 -4.08 -25.53
C ASP A 332 -23.02 -2.72 -25.44
N SER A 333 -22.85 -2.07 -26.59
CA SER A 333 -22.22 -0.76 -26.70
C SER A 333 -22.98 0.36 -25.98
N LYS A 334 -24.27 0.18 -25.66
CA LYS A 334 -25.07 1.19 -24.93
C LYS A 334 -24.76 1.23 -23.43
N VAL A 335 -24.19 0.14 -22.90
CA VAL A 335 -23.93 0.00 -21.48
C VAL A 335 -22.61 0.69 -21.12
N VAL A 336 -21.63 0.72 -22.03
CA VAL A 336 -20.28 1.19 -21.71
C VAL A 336 -20.00 2.61 -22.19
N ASN A 337 -19.68 3.49 -21.24
CA ASN A 337 -19.32 4.88 -21.51
C ASN A 337 -17.84 5.21 -21.26
N THR A 338 -17.12 4.35 -20.51
CA THR A 338 -15.76 4.64 -20.02
C THR A 338 -14.66 3.91 -20.77
N LYS A 339 -14.87 2.63 -21.15
CA LYS A 339 -13.84 1.78 -21.76
C LYS A 339 -14.28 1.25 -23.14
N PRO A 340 -13.76 1.81 -24.24
CA PRO A 340 -14.25 1.50 -25.57
C PRO A 340 -13.88 0.08 -26.02
N PHE A 341 -14.67 -0.43 -26.96
CA PHE A 341 -14.37 -1.63 -27.74
C PHE A 341 -14.86 -1.45 -29.18
N ALA A 342 -14.13 -1.99 -30.13
CA ALA A 342 -14.42 -1.81 -31.54
C ALA A 342 -13.98 -3.04 -32.35
N ASN A 343 -14.62 -3.24 -33.49
CA ASN A 343 -14.00 -4.02 -34.55
C ASN A 343 -12.83 -3.20 -35.12
N ILE A 344 -11.64 -3.79 -35.14
CA ILE A 344 -10.41 -3.10 -35.51
C ILE A 344 -9.83 -3.57 -36.86
N SER A 345 -10.54 -4.37 -37.64
CA SER A 345 -10.04 -4.92 -38.92
C SER A 345 -9.53 -3.81 -39.85
N ASP A 346 -10.25 -2.69 -39.98
CA ASP A 346 -9.84 -1.56 -40.83
C ASP A 346 -8.58 -0.82 -40.34
N HIS A 347 -8.16 -1.04 -39.10
CA HIS A 347 -7.00 -0.41 -38.46
C HIS A 347 -5.90 -1.41 -38.10
N SER A 348 -6.15 -2.70 -38.32
CA SER A 348 -5.25 -3.80 -37.97
C SER A 348 -4.16 -3.98 -39.03
N TYR A 349 -3.03 -4.55 -38.62
CA TYR A 349 -2.02 -5.09 -39.53
C TYR A 349 -2.58 -6.27 -40.37
N PHE A 350 -3.60 -6.95 -39.85
CA PHE A 350 -4.30 -8.06 -40.48
C PHE A 350 -5.75 -7.66 -40.83
N PRO A 351 -5.97 -6.92 -41.95
CA PRO A 351 -7.28 -6.39 -42.28
C PRO A 351 -8.31 -7.46 -42.65
N ASP A 352 -7.85 -8.64 -43.08
CA ASP A 352 -8.70 -9.77 -43.43
C ASP A 352 -9.18 -10.56 -42.20
N GLU A 353 -8.65 -10.28 -41.00
CA GLU A 353 -9.06 -10.93 -39.76
C GLU A 353 -10.12 -10.10 -39.06
N SER A 354 -11.30 -10.70 -38.81
CA SER A 354 -12.35 -10.06 -38.02
C SER A 354 -11.98 -10.10 -36.53
N GLU A 355 -11.40 -8.98 -36.07
CA GLU A 355 -10.93 -8.81 -34.70
C GLU A 355 -11.73 -7.70 -34.00
N VAL A 356 -12.33 -8.04 -32.86
CA VAL A 356 -12.95 -7.09 -31.93
C VAL A 356 -12.09 -6.98 -30.69
N LEU A 357 -11.60 -5.77 -30.42
CA LEU A 357 -10.67 -5.50 -29.32
C LEU A 357 -11.36 -4.69 -28.23
N PHE A 358 -11.29 -5.18 -26.98
CA PHE A 358 -11.71 -4.42 -25.80
C PHE A 358 -10.52 -3.77 -25.11
N MET A 359 -10.76 -2.55 -24.62
CA MET A 359 -9.77 -1.79 -23.85
C MET A 359 -9.35 -2.52 -22.55
N ILE A 360 -8.10 -2.32 -22.13
CA ILE A 360 -7.60 -2.81 -20.84
C ILE A 360 -8.50 -2.41 -19.67
N GLY A 361 -8.75 -3.33 -18.76
CA GLY A 361 -9.59 -3.11 -17.58
C GLY A 361 -11.09 -3.04 -17.88
N SER A 362 -11.55 -3.48 -19.06
CA SER A 362 -12.98 -3.71 -19.31
C SER A 362 -13.57 -4.68 -18.28
N ILE A 363 -14.78 -4.39 -17.82
CA ILE A 363 -15.47 -5.14 -16.75
C ILE A 363 -16.57 -5.98 -17.37
N PHE A 364 -16.68 -7.24 -16.93
CA PHE A 364 -17.70 -8.17 -17.37
C PHE A 364 -18.39 -8.81 -16.16
N ARG A 365 -19.68 -9.12 -16.26
CA ARG A 365 -20.39 -10.00 -15.33
C ARG A 365 -20.21 -11.45 -15.78
N LEU A 366 -19.89 -12.32 -14.84
CA LEU A 366 -19.79 -13.75 -15.08
C LEU A 366 -21.18 -14.40 -14.97
N ASP A 367 -21.79 -14.77 -16.09
CA ASP A 367 -23.21 -15.17 -16.09
C ASP A 367 -23.40 -16.65 -15.75
N TYR A 368 -22.73 -17.55 -16.47
CA TYR A 368 -22.77 -18.99 -16.21
C TYR A 368 -21.63 -19.72 -16.92
N ILE A 369 -21.30 -20.90 -16.40
CA ILE A 369 -20.26 -21.79 -16.94
C ILE A 369 -20.84 -23.18 -17.10
N TYR A 370 -20.69 -23.78 -18.28
CA TYR A 370 -21.16 -25.13 -18.58
C TYR A 370 -20.22 -25.83 -19.55
N ARG A 371 -20.30 -27.16 -19.65
CA ARG A 371 -19.51 -27.94 -20.61
C ARG A 371 -20.39 -28.35 -21.78
N ASN A 372 -19.92 -28.13 -23.02
CA ASN A 372 -20.65 -28.53 -24.22
C ASN A 372 -20.37 -29.99 -24.62
N GLU A 373 -21.06 -30.47 -25.67
CA GLU A 373 -20.92 -31.83 -26.19
C GLU A 373 -19.50 -32.15 -26.68
N ASP A 374 -18.77 -31.14 -27.18
CA ASP A 374 -17.37 -31.25 -27.65
C ASP A 374 -16.33 -31.24 -26.51
N GLN A 375 -16.77 -31.41 -25.25
CA GLN A 375 -15.93 -31.36 -24.03
C GLN A 375 -15.25 -30.01 -23.76
N ILE A 376 -15.73 -28.92 -24.40
CA ILE A 376 -15.24 -27.54 -24.21
C ILE A 376 -16.09 -26.86 -23.13
N TRP A 377 -15.43 -26.20 -22.18
CA TRP A 377 -16.09 -25.35 -21.19
C TRP A 377 -16.47 -24.02 -21.83
N ILE A 378 -17.75 -23.68 -21.79
CA ILE A 378 -18.28 -22.41 -22.23
C ILE A 378 -18.42 -21.49 -21.02
N VAL A 379 -17.79 -20.32 -21.08
CA VAL A 379 -17.86 -19.28 -20.06
C VAL A 379 -18.61 -18.10 -20.66
N LYS A 380 -19.85 -17.88 -20.22
CA LYS A 380 -20.67 -16.76 -20.70
C LYS A 380 -20.47 -15.55 -19.83
N ILE A 381 -20.13 -14.43 -20.46
CA ILE A 381 -19.92 -13.16 -19.78
C ILE A 381 -20.60 -12.02 -20.53
N SER A 382 -21.11 -11.04 -19.77
CA SER A 382 -21.77 -9.86 -20.31
C SER A 382 -20.97 -8.61 -19.96
N LEU A 383 -20.78 -7.71 -20.92
CA LEU A 383 -20.07 -6.45 -20.73
C LEU A 383 -20.85 -5.53 -19.77
N CYS A 384 -20.15 -4.93 -18.81
CA CYS A 384 -20.72 -4.08 -17.76
C CYS A 384 -20.13 -2.67 -17.77
N ASN A 385 -20.84 -1.73 -17.14
CA ASN A 385 -20.36 -0.38 -16.87
C ASN A 385 -19.85 -0.23 -15.43
N ASP A 386 -19.00 0.78 -15.23
CA ASP A 386 -18.53 1.23 -13.92
C ASP A 386 -19.66 1.85 -13.07
N ASP A 387 -20.80 2.20 -13.68
CA ASP A 387 -21.98 2.81 -13.04
C ASP A 387 -22.97 1.81 -12.42
N GLU A 388 -22.74 0.50 -12.55
CA GLU A 388 -23.54 -0.51 -11.85
C GLU A 388 -23.52 -0.24 -10.34
N HIS A 389 -24.68 -0.30 -9.68
CA HIS A 389 -24.86 0.15 -8.29
C HIS A 389 -23.77 -0.38 -7.32
N ASP A 390 -23.41 -1.66 -7.48
CA ASP A 390 -22.46 -2.37 -6.61
C ASP A 390 -20.98 -2.01 -6.88
N LEU A 391 -20.66 -1.54 -8.09
CA LEU A 391 -19.31 -1.09 -8.49
C LEU A 391 -19.12 0.41 -8.25
N LYS A 392 -20.17 1.19 -8.54
CA LYS A 392 -20.17 2.66 -8.50
C LYS A 392 -19.80 3.19 -7.13
N GLN A 393 -20.37 2.65 -6.06
CA GLN A 393 -20.08 3.13 -4.70
C GLN A 393 -18.61 2.93 -4.30
N VAL A 394 -18.02 1.77 -4.66
CA VAL A 394 -16.64 1.43 -4.31
C VAL A 394 -15.64 2.22 -5.16
N LEU A 395 -15.89 2.32 -6.47
CA LEU A 395 -15.05 3.10 -7.39
C LEU A 395 -15.15 4.60 -7.10
N MET A 396 -16.34 5.14 -6.81
CA MET A 396 -16.50 6.55 -6.43
C MET A 396 -15.83 6.86 -5.10
N TYR A 397 -15.98 6.01 -4.08
CA TYR A 397 -15.30 6.20 -2.79
C TYR A 397 -13.78 6.29 -2.97
N MET A 398 -13.18 5.38 -3.73
CA MET A 398 -11.74 5.39 -3.97
C MET A 398 -11.29 6.53 -4.89
N LYS A 399 -12.08 6.89 -5.92
CA LYS A 399 -11.82 8.06 -6.75
C LYS A 399 -11.93 9.38 -5.97
N GLN A 400 -12.73 9.44 -4.90
CA GLN A 400 -12.80 10.59 -3.99
C GLN A 400 -11.61 10.69 -3.03
N GLN A 401 -10.96 9.56 -2.71
CA GLN A 401 -9.71 9.57 -1.93
C GLN A 401 -8.52 10.08 -2.74
N ILE A 402 -8.60 9.99 -4.07
CA ILE A 402 -7.62 10.54 -5.00
C ILE A 402 -7.97 12.01 -5.22
N GLU A 403 -7.07 12.93 -4.83
CA GLU A 403 -7.29 14.38 -4.89
C GLU A 403 -7.96 14.82 -6.21
N SER A 404 -9.02 15.63 -6.13
CA SER A 404 -9.67 16.19 -7.31
C SER A 404 -8.79 17.26 -7.97
N GLY A 405 -8.11 16.90 -9.06
CA GLY A 405 -7.20 17.78 -9.81
C GLY A 405 -6.70 17.17 -11.12
N GLU A 406 -5.80 17.87 -11.83
CA GLU A 406 -5.14 17.31 -13.02
C GLU A 406 -4.21 16.16 -12.60
N MET A 407 -4.42 14.99 -13.19
CA MET A 407 -3.63 13.78 -12.93
C MET A 407 -2.14 14.04 -13.13
N ASN A 408 -1.34 13.76 -12.11
CA ASN A 408 0.10 14.03 -12.09
C ASN A 408 0.88 12.89 -11.40
N LEU A 409 2.22 12.96 -11.47
CA LEU A 409 3.09 11.92 -10.92
C LEU A 409 2.99 11.75 -9.40
N ARG A 410 2.56 12.79 -8.66
CA ARG A 410 2.35 12.71 -7.21
C ARG A 410 1.17 11.81 -6.89
N ILE A 411 0.05 11.99 -7.61
CA ILE A 411 -1.13 11.13 -7.48
C ILE A 411 -0.77 9.67 -7.80
N LEU A 412 0.00 9.43 -8.86
CA LEU A 412 0.48 8.09 -9.19
C LEU A 412 1.37 7.51 -8.08
N GLY A 413 2.29 8.30 -7.52
CA GLY A 413 3.14 7.89 -6.40
C GLY A 413 2.32 7.52 -5.17
N ASN A 414 1.34 8.33 -4.80
CA ASN A 414 0.43 8.05 -3.68
C ASN A 414 -0.42 6.80 -3.91
N LEU A 415 -0.96 6.61 -5.12
CA LEU A 415 -1.70 5.39 -5.46
C LEU A 415 -0.83 4.14 -5.32
N LEU A 416 0.42 4.20 -5.80
CA LEU A 416 1.37 3.09 -5.68
C LEU A 416 1.78 2.82 -4.24
N TRP A 417 1.88 3.88 -3.43
CA TRP A 417 2.11 3.76 -2.01
C TRP A 417 0.97 3.02 -1.32
N GLU A 418 -0.29 3.40 -1.56
CA GLU A 418 -1.48 2.70 -1.04
C GLU A 418 -1.57 1.24 -1.50
N MET A 419 -1.04 0.92 -2.70
CA MET A 419 -0.92 -0.44 -3.21
C MET A 419 0.22 -1.24 -2.56
N GLY A 420 1.00 -0.64 -1.66
CA GLY A 420 2.19 -1.25 -1.04
C GLY A 420 3.39 -1.37 -1.97
N LYS A 421 3.40 -0.67 -3.11
CA LYS A 421 4.49 -0.66 -4.10
C LYS A 421 5.48 0.46 -3.80
N LEU A 422 6.14 0.37 -2.64
CA LEU A 422 6.97 1.43 -2.07
C LEU A 422 8.12 1.84 -3.02
N ASP A 423 8.86 0.89 -3.61
CA ASP A 423 9.94 1.20 -4.56
C ASP A 423 9.48 2.01 -5.78
N LEU A 424 8.30 1.66 -6.32
CA LEU A 424 7.74 2.38 -7.47
C LEU A 424 7.22 3.75 -7.05
N ALA A 425 6.56 3.87 -5.90
CA ALA A 425 6.12 5.15 -5.36
C ALA A 425 7.31 6.12 -5.20
N GLU A 426 8.42 5.65 -4.61
CA GLU A 426 9.66 6.42 -4.49
C GLU A 426 10.21 6.85 -5.86
N LYS A 427 10.24 5.93 -6.83
CA LYS A 427 10.68 6.20 -8.19
C LYS A 427 9.89 7.34 -8.82
N TYR A 428 8.56 7.37 -8.65
CA TYR A 428 7.72 8.41 -9.22
C TYR A 428 7.76 9.74 -8.47
N PHE A 429 7.87 9.73 -7.15
CA PHE A 429 8.12 10.95 -6.37
C PHE A 429 9.46 11.58 -6.75
N THR A 430 10.51 10.77 -6.88
CA THR A 430 11.84 11.22 -7.32
C THR A 430 11.82 11.71 -8.77
N ARG A 431 11.05 11.05 -9.65
CA ARG A 431 10.86 11.52 -11.03
C ARG A 431 10.17 12.88 -11.06
N LEU A 432 9.17 13.09 -10.22
CA LEU A 432 8.49 14.38 -10.08
C LEU A 432 9.44 15.46 -9.56
N LEU A 433 10.23 15.16 -8.52
CA LEU A 433 11.24 16.07 -7.98
C LEU A 433 12.18 16.60 -9.07
N LYS A 434 12.62 15.74 -9.99
CA LYS A 434 13.49 16.14 -11.11
C LYS A 434 12.80 17.04 -12.15
N GLN A 435 11.46 17.05 -12.19
CA GLN A 435 10.68 17.83 -13.17
C GLN A 435 10.24 19.19 -12.62
N ILE A 436 10.15 19.35 -11.30
CA ILE A 436 9.74 20.61 -10.68
C ILE A 436 10.94 21.56 -10.50
N PRO A 437 10.78 22.88 -10.70
CA PRO A 437 11.87 23.85 -10.51
C PRO A 437 12.43 23.81 -9.09
N SER A 438 13.74 23.98 -8.92
CA SER A 438 14.45 23.85 -7.62
C SER A 438 13.96 24.75 -6.48
N ASN A 439 13.10 25.73 -6.75
CA ASN A 439 12.54 26.64 -5.75
C ASN A 439 11.02 26.43 -5.57
N ASP A 440 10.46 25.39 -6.22
CA ASP A 440 9.05 25.07 -6.18
C ASP A 440 8.66 24.53 -4.79
N PRO A 441 7.65 25.10 -4.13
CA PRO A 441 7.23 24.65 -2.81
C PRO A 441 6.82 23.17 -2.72
N VAL A 442 6.44 22.53 -3.84
CA VAL A 442 6.07 21.10 -3.88
C VAL A 442 7.20 20.17 -3.42
N HIS A 443 8.46 20.62 -3.50
CA HIS A 443 9.62 19.92 -2.93
C HIS A 443 9.43 19.59 -1.44
N ILE A 444 8.81 20.49 -0.68
CA ILE A 444 8.58 20.31 0.76
C ILE A 444 7.76 19.04 1.00
N SER A 445 6.59 18.95 0.35
CA SER A 445 5.73 17.77 0.47
C SER A 445 6.38 16.50 -0.06
N LEU A 446 7.14 16.58 -1.16
CA LEU A 446 7.77 15.39 -1.75
C LEU A 446 8.90 14.84 -0.90
N TYR A 447 9.73 15.69 -0.29
CA TYR A 447 10.77 15.22 0.64
C TYR A 447 10.16 14.60 1.91
N GLU A 448 9.03 15.13 2.39
CA GLU A 448 8.28 14.52 3.50
C GLU A 448 7.70 13.15 3.12
N GLU A 449 7.09 13.03 1.94
CA GLU A 449 6.57 11.76 1.41
C GLU A 449 7.70 10.72 1.24
N LEU A 450 8.84 11.11 0.67
CA LEU A 450 10.01 10.25 0.49
C LEU A 450 10.64 9.81 1.82
N GLY A 451 10.70 10.71 2.81
CA GLY A 451 11.18 10.37 4.16
C GLY A 451 10.27 9.35 4.85
N LYS A 452 8.94 9.53 4.76
CA LYS A 452 7.96 8.57 5.29
C LYS A 452 8.09 7.21 4.60
N LEU A 453 8.22 7.20 3.27
CA LEU A 453 8.35 5.98 2.48
C LEU A 453 9.63 5.20 2.85
N ALA A 454 10.77 5.89 2.97
CA ALA A 454 12.02 5.27 3.42
C ALA A 454 11.88 4.67 4.83
N SER A 455 11.21 5.38 5.74
CA SER A 455 10.91 4.89 7.09
C SER A 455 10.05 3.61 7.07
N GLN A 456 9.02 3.56 6.22
CA GLN A 456 8.16 2.38 6.09
C GLN A 456 8.89 1.16 5.50
N ARG A 457 9.94 1.37 4.71
CA ARG A 457 10.82 0.31 4.20
C ARG A 457 11.85 -0.17 5.23
N GLY A 458 11.95 0.49 6.38
CA GLY A 458 12.99 0.25 7.37
C GLY A 458 14.36 0.86 7.02
N ASP A 459 14.43 1.74 6.02
CA ASP A 459 15.64 2.48 5.64
C ASP A 459 15.68 3.83 6.37
N TYR A 460 16.06 3.77 7.64
CA TYR A 460 16.08 4.94 8.52
C TYR A 460 17.17 5.95 8.14
N ASP A 461 18.28 5.51 7.55
CA ASP A 461 19.35 6.39 7.08
C ASP A 461 18.89 7.24 5.90
N MET A 462 18.22 6.64 4.92
CA MET A 462 17.65 7.36 3.80
C MET A 462 16.48 8.26 4.24
N SER A 463 15.67 7.82 5.21
CA SER A 463 14.63 8.65 5.83
C SER A 463 15.22 9.92 6.47
N MET A 464 16.30 9.78 7.25
CA MET A 464 17.01 10.90 7.85
C MET A 464 17.62 11.83 6.78
N LYS A 465 18.18 11.27 5.71
CA LYS A 465 18.73 12.05 4.60
C LYS A 465 17.66 12.90 3.90
N TRP A 466 16.47 12.34 3.66
CA TRP A 466 15.35 13.11 3.08
C TRP A 466 14.85 14.21 4.03
N ARG A 467 14.77 13.92 5.33
CA ARG A 467 14.42 14.92 6.36
C ARG A 467 15.47 16.03 6.46
N GLN A 468 16.76 15.72 6.36
CA GLN A 468 17.82 16.73 6.31
C GLN A 468 17.74 17.59 5.04
N THR A 469 17.48 16.95 3.89
CA THR A 469 17.30 17.65 2.61
C THR A 469 16.12 18.61 2.64
N LEU A 470 15.02 18.19 3.27
CA LEU A 470 13.85 19.03 3.54
C LEU A 470 14.19 20.27 4.38
N LEU A 471 14.96 20.11 5.46
CA LEU A 471 15.38 21.21 6.32
C LEU A 471 16.23 22.23 5.54
N THR A 472 17.27 21.76 4.85
CA THR A 472 18.13 22.61 4.02
C THR A 472 17.36 23.30 2.89
N PHE A 473 16.33 22.65 2.33
CA PHE A 473 15.47 23.28 1.32
C PHE A 473 14.65 24.43 1.91
N LYS A 474 14.07 24.24 3.11
CA LYS A 474 13.28 25.26 3.83
C LYS A 474 14.15 26.47 4.19
N GLU A 475 15.37 26.25 4.67
CA GLU A 475 16.35 27.30 4.99
C GLU A 475 16.73 28.15 3.77
N ASN A 476 16.92 27.51 2.61
CA ASN A 476 17.33 28.21 1.38
C ASN A 476 16.17 28.87 0.62
N ASN A 477 14.91 28.55 0.93
CA ASN A 477 13.74 29.08 0.22
C ASN A 477 12.63 29.62 1.17
N PRO A 478 12.91 30.64 2.00
CA PRO A 478 11.99 31.15 3.04
C PRO A 478 10.71 31.84 2.50
N LEU A 479 10.63 32.11 1.19
CA LEU A 479 9.42 32.62 0.52
C LEU A 479 8.50 31.51 0.01
N SER A 480 9.04 30.31 -0.26
CA SER A 480 8.27 29.15 -0.76
C SER A 480 7.36 28.56 0.32
N THR A 481 7.76 28.68 1.58
CA THR A 481 6.97 28.38 2.79
C THR A 481 5.74 29.29 2.91
N ASN A 482 5.79 30.53 2.43
CA ASN A 482 4.64 31.44 2.44
C ASN A 482 3.66 31.19 1.29
N VAL A 483 4.09 30.66 0.13
CA VAL A 483 3.21 30.51 -1.06
C VAL A 483 2.24 29.33 -0.96
N ILE A 484 2.59 28.26 -0.25
CA ILE A 484 1.63 27.16 0.05
C ILE A 484 0.49 27.67 0.94
N VAL A 485 0.76 28.65 1.81
CA VAL A 485 -0.24 29.26 2.70
C VAL A 485 -1.32 30.05 1.93
N TYR A 486 -1.03 30.52 0.70
CA TYR A 486 -1.95 31.38 -0.06
C TYR A 486 -2.64 30.70 -1.26
N LYS A 487 -2.21 29.52 -1.74
CA LYS A 487 -2.80 28.86 -2.92
C LYS A 487 -3.83 27.76 -2.65
N THR A 488 -4.06 27.37 -1.40
CA THR A 488 -5.09 26.38 -0.99
C THR A 488 -6.43 27.00 -0.58
N ASN A 489 -6.63 28.30 -0.81
CA ASN A 489 -7.91 28.96 -0.57
C ASN A 489 -8.92 28.65 -1.68
N ASN A 490 -9.54 27.47 -1.61
CA ASN A 490 -10.93 27.29 -2.01
C ASN A 490 -11.60 26.20 -1.15
N SER A 491 -12.54 26.65 -0.32
CA SER A 491 -13.64 25.90 0.32
C SER A 491 -13.37 24.79 1.36
N ILE A 492 -12.17 24.69 1.96
CA ILE A 492 -11.95 23.91 3.21
C ILE A 492 -11.11 24.72 4.25
N GLY A 493 -10.91 26.01 4.00
CA GLY A 493 -10.00 26.90 4.74
C GLY A 493 -10.44 27.39 6.13
N GLN A 494 -11.10 26.56 6.94
CA GLN A 494 -11.25 26.82 8.38
C GLN A 494 -10.88 25.63 9.29
N SER A 495 -10.50 24.46 8.75
CA SER A 495 -10.05 23.33 9.58
C SER A 495 -8.58 22.93 9.40
N PHE A 496 -7.79 23.66 8.60
CA PHE A 496 -6.41 23.29 8.22
C PHE A 496 -5.30 24.09 8.92
N LEU A 497 -5.63 24.92 9.92
CA LEU A 497 -4.64 25.62 10.77
C LEU A 497 -4.45 24.95 12.15
N ALA A 498 -5.08 23.81 12.41
CA ALA A 498 -4.92 23.09 13.67
C ALA A 498 -4.03 21.85 13.44
N ASN A 499 -2.92 21.75 14.20
CA ASN A 499 -2.06 20.57 14.42
C ASN A 499 -0.69 20.50 13.72
N HIS A 500 0.09 21.58 13.63
CA HIS A 500 1.51 21.47 13.27
C HIS A 500 2.45 21.79 14.44
N ILE A 501 2.80 20.77 15.23
CA ILE A 501 4.05 20.74 16.01
C ILE A 501 5.19 20.50 15.00
N ASN A 502 6.05 21.49 14.81
CA ASN A 502 7.14 21.45 13.84
C ASN A 502 8.22 20.43 14.26
N ILE A 503 9.03 19.95 13.30
CA ILE A 503 10.02 18.86 13.51
C ILE A 503 11.02 19.20 14.65
N ASN A 504 11.34 20.47 14.82
CA ASN A 504 12.23 21.01 15.85
C ASN A 504 11.51 21.82 16.94
N THR A 505 10.19 21.63 17.14
CA THR A 505 9.48 22.33 18.20
C THR A 505 10.15 22.03 19.54
N LYS A 506 10.70 23.07 20.15
CA LYS A 506 11.11 23.11 21.54
C LYS A 506 10.07 23.86 22.33
N TRP A 507 10.00 23.55 23.61
CA TRP A 507 9.16 24.27 24.56
C TRP A 507 10.05 25.08 25.49
N LYS A 508 9.55 26.25 25.89
CA LYS A 508 10.16 27.01 26.97
C LYS A 508 10.28 26.09 28.18
N GLN A 509 11.45 26.06 28.83
CA GLN A 509 11.70 25.12 29.92
C GLN A 509 10.97 25.48 31.22
N HIS A 510 10.48 26.72 31.34
CA HIS A 510 9.71 27.19 32.49
C HIS A 510 8.22 27.20 32.12
N GLY A 511 7.45 26.35 32.80
CA GLY A 511 6.00 26.25 32.65
C GLY A 511 5.25 27.35 33.38
N ILE A 512 4.05 27.62 32.90
CA ILE A 512 3.09 28.53 33.51
C ILE A 512 2.04 27.68 34.21
N THR A 513 1.85 27.88 35.52
CA THR A 513 0.73 27.25 36.22
C THR A 513 -0.57 27.91 35.78
N ILE A 514 -1.44 27.14 35.12
CA ILE A 514 -2.70 27.66 34.55
C ILE A 514 -3.94 27.24 35.35
N ALA A 515 -3.81 26.19 36.15
CA ALA A 515 -4.88 25.66 37.01
C ALA A 515 -4.26 25.02 38.25
N GLY A 516 -4.92 25.16 39.40
CA GLY A 516 -4.42 24.68 40.70
C GLY A 516 -3.19 25.45 41.19
N GLY A 517 -2.29 24.77 41.91
CA GLY A 517 -1.07 25.36 42.47
C GLY A 517 -1.28 26.22 43.72
N ASN A 518 -2.50 26.29 44.24
CA ASN A 518 -2.85 27.03 45.47
C ASN A 518 -2.98 26.08 46.68
N GLN A 519 -1.99 25.21 46.85
CA GLN A 519 -2.00 24.08 47.80
C GLN A 519 -3.06 23.02 47.47
N TYR A 520 -2.98 21.88 48.16
CA TYR A 520 -4.00 20.83 48.06
C TYR A 520 -5.33 21.33 48.66
N GLY A 521 -6.44 20.97 48.02
CA GLY A 521 -7.77 21.24 48.57
C GLY A 521 -8.88 21.10 47.53
N ASN A 522 -10.09 21.49 47.92
CA ASN A 522 -11.32 21.32 47.13
C ASN A 522 -11.99 22.64 46.74
N GLN A 523 -11.35 23.79 47.02
CA GLN A 523 -11.83 25.08 46.53
C GLN A 523 -11.75 25.14 44.98
N LEU A 524 -12.44 26.10 44.37
CA LEU A 524 -12.51 26.22 42.91
C LEU A 524 -11.16 26.64 42.27
N ASN A 525 -10.24 27.20 43.04
CA ASN A 525 -8.89 27.53 42.61
C ASN A 525 -7.83 26.47 43.06
N GLN A 526 -8.29 25.36 43.63
CA GLN A 526 -7.45 24.26 44.12
C GLN A 526 -7.77 22.97 43.37
N LEU A 527 -6.77 22.09 43.27
CA LEU A 527 -6.90 20.74 42.75
C LEU A 527 -6.34 19.77 43.80
N SER A 528 -6.67 18.48 43.68
CA SER A 528 -6.15 17.40 44.49
C SER A 528 -5.78 16.23 43.59
N CYS A 529 -4.51 16.24 43.20
CA CYS A 529 -3.90 15.26 42.30
C CYS A 529 -4.62 15.14 40.95
N PRO A 530 -4.49 16.16 40.07
CA PRO A 530 -5.07 16.07 38.74
C PRO A 530 -4.41 14.93 37.93
N GLU A 531 -5.23 14.07 37.34
CA GLU A 531 -4.78 12.91 36.56
C GLU A 531 -4.92 13.19 35.05
N GLY A 532 -6.08 12.90 34.48
CA GLY A 532 -6.38 13.17 33.07
C GLY A 532 -6.74 14.63 32.79
N ILE A 533 -6.29 15.10 31.63
CA ILE A 533 -6.57 16.44 31.12
C ILE A 533 -7.03 16.37 29.67
N TYR A 534 -7.97 17.24 29.32
CA TYR A 534 -8.42 17.42 27.94
C TYR A 534 -8.53 18.90 27.60
N VAL A 535 -7.84 19.31 26.55
CA VAL A 535 -7.87 20.68 26.04
C VAL A 535 -8.94 20.79 24.95
N ASP A 536 -9.94 21.65 25.18
CA ASP A 536 -11.01 21.98 24.24
C ASP A 536 -10.81 23.40 23.70
N ASP A 537 -10.04 23.50 22.61
CA ASP A 537 -9.68 24.78 21.99
C ASP A 537 -10.88 25.52 21.41
N ASP A 538 -11.92 24.82 20.95
CA ASP A 538 -13.14 25.42 20.40
C ASP A 538 -13.83 26.31 21.45
N HIS A 539 -13.69 25.95 22.73
CA HIS A 539 -14.27 26.67 23.87
C HIS A 539 -13.22 27.34 24.76
N GLN A 540 -11.94 27.36 24.34
CA GLN A 540 -10.81 27.92 25.11
C GLN A 540 -10.80 27.46 26.57
N THR A 541 -10.92 26.15 26.76
CA THR A 541 -11.20 25.55 28.06
C THR A 541 -10.45 24.24 28.24
N ILE A 542 -10.11 23.91 29.49
CA ILE A 542 -9.47 22.66 29.86
C ILE A 542 -10.39 21.91 30.82
N TYR A 543 -10.62 20.63 30.56
CA TYR A 543 -11.28 19.73 31.48
C TYR A 543 -10.22 18.95 32.25
N ILE A 544 -10.37 18.92 33.57
CA ILE A 544 -9.39 18.34 34.48
C ILE A 544 -10.10 17.30 35.35
N ALA A 545 -9.59 16.08 35.35
CA ALA A 545 -10.01 15.03 36.27
C ALA A 545 -9.31 15.24 37.63
N ASP A 546 -10.05 15.80 38.58
CA ASP A 546 -9.55 16.13 39.92
C ASP A 546 -9.75 14.93 40.85
N TYR A 547 -8.81 13.99 40.78
CA TYR A 547 -8.95 12.59 41.21
C TYR A 547 -9.49 12.44 42.64
N PHE A 548 -8.83 13.04 43.64
CA PHE A 548 -9.20 12.87 45.06
C PHE A 548 -10.42 13.69 45.47
N ASN A 549 -10.73 14.75 44.72
CA ASN A 549 -11.96 15.53 44.92
C ASN A 549 -13.17 14.91 44.19
N SER A 550 -12.98 13.83 43.43
CA SER A 550 -14.02 13.09 42.70
C SER A 550 -14.91 14.02 41.85
N ARG A 551 -14.27 14.88 41.06
CA ARG A 551 -14.95 15.89 40.24
C ARG A 551 -14.20 16.17 38.95
N ILE A 552 -14.94 16.64 37.94
CA ILE A 552 -14.36 17.23 36.74
C ILE A 552 -14.48 18.74 36.85
N VAL A 553 -13.33 19.41 36.72
CA VAL A 553 -13.23 20.87 36.73
C VAL A 553 -13.06 21.36 35.30
N GLU A 554 -13.93 22.27 34.89
CA GLU A 554 -13.80 23.08 33.69
C GLU A 554 -13.01 24.35 34.03
N TRP A 555 -11.90 24.59 33.35
CA TRP A 555 -11.03 25.73 33.57
C TRP A 555 -10.84 26.53 32.29
N LYS A 556 -11.43 27.72 32.23
CA LYS A 556 -11.31 28.62 31.07
C LYS A 556 -9.92 29.25 31.01
N TYR A 557 -9.41 29.48 29.80
CA TYR A 557 -8.11 30.10 29.60
C TYR A 557 -8.04 31.46 30.33
N GLY A 558 -6.98 31.67 31.12
CA GLY A 558 -6.75 32.90 31.90
C GLY A 558 -7.58 33.04 33.18
N ALA A 559 -8.50 32.11 33.48
CA ALA A 559 -9.27 32.13 34.72
C ALA A 559 -8.40 31.81 35.95
N LYS A 560 -8.73 32.41 37.10
CA LYS A 560 -8.05 32.14 38.39
C LYS A 560 -8.66 30.98 39.19
N SER A 561 -9.84 30.52 38.78
CA SER A 561 -10.57 29.42 39.39
C SER A 561 -11.39 28.71 38.33
N GLY A 562 -11.56 27.40 38.47
CA GLY A 562 -12.41 26.59 37.61
C GLY A 562 -13.86 26.54 38.08
N GLN A 563 -14.66 25.76 37.35
CA GLN A 563 -16.04 25.44 37.67
C GLN A 563 -16.21 23.91 37.69
N VAL A 564 -16.90 23.39 38.70
CA VAL A 564 -17.23 21.96 38.72
C VAL A 564 -18.35 21.71 37.70
N VAL A 565 -18.09 20.85 36.72
CA VAL A 565 -19.04 20.53 35.64
C VAL A 565 -19.60 19.11 35.72
N ALA A 566 -18.94 18.22 36.47
CA ALA A 566 -19.45 16.89 36.80
C ALA A 566 -18.87 16.43 38.15
N GLY A 567 -19.63 15.64 38.90
CA GLY A 567 -19.21 15.15 40.22
C GLY A 567 -19.16 16.26 41.28
N GLY A 568 -18.33 16.06 42.30
CA GLY A 568 -18.17 17.03 43.40
C GLY A 568 -19.25 16.97 44.49
N ASN A 569 -20.21 16.05 44.38
CA ASN A 569 -21.29 15.82 45.37
C ASN A 569 -20.93 14.72 46.39
N GLY A 570 -19.64 14.59 46.72
CA GLY A 570 -19.10 13.56 47.61
C GLY A 570 -18.63 12.29 46.89
N ASN A 571 -17.86 11.47 47.61
CA ASN A 571 -17.35 10.19 47.10
C ASN A 571 -18.45 9.13 47.17
N GLY A 572 -18.81 8.56 46.02
CA GLY A 572 -19.87 7.56 45.93
C GLY A 572 -20.10 7.08 44.51
N ASN A 573 -21.14 6.29 44.30
CA ASN A 573 -21.48 5.66 43.03
C ASN A 573 -22.83 6.12 42.45
N GLN A 574 -23.45 7.15 43.05
CA GLN A 574 -24.68 7.75 42.53
C GLN A 574 -24.45 8.38 41.15
N SER A 575 -25.53 8.76 40.47
CA SER A 575 -25.45 9.33 39.12
C SER A 575 -24.73 10.67 39.06
N ASP A 576 -24.65 11.39 40.17
CA ASP A 576 -23.98 12.68 40.32
C ASP A 576 -22.68 12.63 41.13
N GLN A 577 -22.22 11.43 41.50
CA GLN A 577 -21.01 11.20 42.29
C GLN A 577 -19.97 10.39 41.50
N PHE A 578 -18.70 10.60 41.82
CA PHE A 578 -17.58 9.79 41.33
C PHE A 578 -16.79 9.24 42.51
N ASN A 579 -15.92 8.28 42.21
CA ASN A 579 -14.91 7.77 43.13
C ASN A 579 -13.64 7.50 42.32
N GLY A 580 -12.71 8.45 42.36
CA GLY A 580 -11.49 8.40 41.54
C GLY A 580 -11.79 8.65 40.07
N SER A 581 -12.12 9.90 39.71
CA SER A 581 -12.18 10.31 38.31
C SER A 581 -10.77 10.34 37.74
N MET A 582 -10.44 9.36 36.91
CA MET A 582 -9.06 9.16 36.41
C MET A 582 -8.80 9.96 35.14
N ASP A 583 -9.76 9.99 34.22
CA ASP A 583 -9.59 10.58 32.89
C ASP A 583 -10.88 11.18 32.36
N VAL A 584 -10.78 12.15 31.46
CA VAL A 584 -11.90 12.86 30.85
C VAL A 584 -11.60 13.23 29.40
N ILE A 585 -12.58 13.05 28.51
CA ILE A 585 -12.53 13.56 27.13
C ILE A 585 -13.84 14.26 26.75
N VAL A 586 -13.79 15.10 25.72
CA VAL A 586 -14.98 15.73 25.14
C VAL A 586 -15.49 14.93 23.94
N ASP A 587 -16.77 14.56 23.98
CA ASP A 587 -17.54 14.06 22.86
C ASP A 587 -18.31 15.22 22.20
N LYS A 588 -17.63 15.89 21.26
CA LYS A 588 -18.15 17.06 20.54
C LYS A 588 -19.46 16.77 19.80
N LYS A 589 -19.64 15.55 19.29
CA LYS A 589 -20.84 15.17 18.52
C LYS A 589 -22.09 15.15 19.38
N ASN A 590 -21.97 14.70 20.63
CA ASN A 590 -23.10 14.61 21.57
C ASN A 590 -23.13 15.76 22.60
N ASP A 591 -22.25 16.76 22.46
CA ASP A 591 -22.04 17.86 23.39
C ASP A 591 -21.99 17.40 24.86
N SER A 592 -21.09 16.44 25.11
CA SER A 592 -20.95 15.77 26.40
C SER A 592 -19.48 15.50 26.71
N ILE A 593 -19.18 15.30 27.99
CA ILE A 593 -17.89 14.77 28.44
C ILE A 593 -18.04 13.28 28.78
N ILE A 594 -16.98 12.51 28.56
CA ILE A 594 -16.90 11.09 28.90
C ILE A 594 -15.80 10.94 29.95
N ILE A 595 -16.11 10.26 31.04
CA ILE A 595 -15.31 10.23 32.26
C ILE A 595 -15.03 8.79 32.65
N CYS A 596 -13.77 8.49 32.97
CA CYS A 596 -13.38 7.25 33.61
C CYS A 596 -13.54 7.41 35.13
N ASP A 597 -14.49 6.65 35.71
CA ASP A 597 -14.78 6.63 37.14
C ASP A 597 -14.24 5.31 37.72
N CYS A 598 -12.93 5.29 37.99
CA CYS A 598 -12.14 4.06 38.03
C CYS A 598 -12.49 3.17 39.22
N GLN A 599 -12.68 3.74 40.42
CA GLN A 599 -13.01 2.94 41.62
C GLN A 599 -14.45 2.42 41.58
N ASN A 600 -15.34 3.10 40.85
CA ASN A 600 -16.69 2.63 40.58
C ASN A 600 -16.76 1.67 39.37
N ARG A 601 -15.62 1.37 38.74
CA ARG A 601 -15.48 0.43 37.61
C ARG A 601 -16.42 0.74 36.45
N ARG A 602 -16.55 2.01 36.08
CA ARG A 602 -17.50 2.44 35.06
C ARG A 602 -16.99 3.62 34.22
N VAL A 603 -17.56 3.76 33.03
CA VAL A 603 -17.40 4.96 32.20
C VAL A 603 -18.73 5.71 32.13
N VAL A 604 -18.69 7.01 32.39
CA VAL A 604 -19.87 7.87 32.52
C VAL A 604 -19.85 8.92 31.42
N ARG A 605 -21.00 9.10 30.75
CA ARG A 605 -21.23 10.24 29.85
C ARG A 605 -22.05 11.31 30.58
N TRP A 606 -21.61 12.56 30.50
CA TRP A 606 -22.22 13.69 31.19
C TRP A 606 -22.47 14.84 30.21
N SER A 607 -23.70 15.35 30.15
CA SER A 607 -24.05 16.42 29.20
C SER A 607 -23.49 17.78 29.63
N ARG A 608 -22.94 18.55 28.68
CA ARG A 608 -22.47 19.93 28.93
C ARG A 608 -23.62 20.94 29.04
N GLN A 609 -24.77 20.66 28.43
CA GLN A 609 -25.96 21.54 28.43
C GLN A 609 -26.89 21.25 29.63
N ASN A 610 -26.45 21.58 30.85
CA ASN A 610 -27.22 21.42 32.10
C ASN A 610 -27.30 19.98 32.68
N GLY A 611 -26.31 19.13 32.41
CA GLY A 611 -26.21 17.83 33.07
C GLY A 611 -26.03 17.97 34.59
N ARG A 612 -27.04 17.54 35.37
CA ARG A 612 -26.91 17.37 36.83
C ARG A 612 -26.50 15.95 37.23
N ASN A 613 -26.67 15.01 36.31
CA ASN A 613 -26.43 13.58 36.52
C ASN A 613 -25.75 13.00 35.28
N GLY A 614 -24.80 12.09 35.51
CA GLY A 614 -24.14 11.30 34.49
C GLY A 614 -24.90 10.01 34.18
N LYS A 615 -24.78 9.56 32.93
CA LYS A 615 -25.28 8.26 32.48
C LYS A 615 -24.10 7.30 32.34
N THR A 616 -24.12 6.18 33.05
CA THR A 616 -23.15 5.12 32.82
C THR A 616 -23.35 4.51 31.44
N ILE A 617 -22.28 4.50 30.63
CA ILE A 617 -22.27 3.96 29.27
C ILE A 617 -21.47 2.66 29.16
N ILE A 618 -20.53 2.40 30.07
CA ILE A 618 -19.80 1.13 30.18
C ILE A 618 -19.74 0.73 31.65
N PHE A 619 -20.07 -0.52 31.96
CA PHE A 619 -20.06 -1.10 33.31
C PHE A 619 -18.94 -2.14 33.45
N ASN A 620 -18.54 -2.42 34.69
CA ASN A 620 -17.59 -3.48 35.06
C ASN A 620 -16.24 -3.37 34.32
N ILE A 621 -15.74 -2.15 34.19
CA ILE A 621 -14.45 -1.86 33.59
C ILE A 621 -13.57 -1.11 34.57
N ASP A 622 -12.42 -1.70 34.89
CA ASP A 622 -11.37 -1.08 35.68
C ASP A 622 -10.60 -0.10 34.79
N CYS A 623 -11.26 1.00 34.44
CA CYS A 623 -10.74 1.97 33.48
C CYS A 623 -9.56 2.75 34.08
N SER A 624 -8.53 3.01 33.28
CA SER A 624 -7.41 3.89 33.63
C SER A 624 -7.36 5.14 32.74
N SER A 625 -7.61 4.97 31.45
CA SER A 625 -7.68 6.06 30.47
C SER A 625 -8.68 5.74 29.38
N LEU A 626 -9.16 6.78 28.69
CA LEU A 626 -10.07 6.65 27.58
C LEU A 626 -9.75 7.64 26.46
N THR A 627 -10.08 7.27 25.22
CA THR A 627 -9.94 8.15 24.06
C THR A 627 -10.99 7.83 23.00
N MET A 628 -11.25 8.75 22.08
CA MET A 628 -12.27 8.58 21.05
C MET A 628 -11.70 8.92 19.68
N ASP A 629 -11.95 8.05 18.70
CA ASP A 629 -11.51 8.27 17.33
C ASP A 629 -12.43 9.25 16.58
N LYS A 630 -12.02 9.65 15.36
CA LYS A 630 -12.79 10.53 14.47
C LYS A 630 -14.18 9.99 14.09
N ASN A 631 -14.42 8.69 14.23
CA ASN A 631 -15.71 8.06 13.93
C ASN A 631 -16.63 8.01 15.17
N GLY A 632 -16.14 8.42 16.35
CA GLY A 632 -16.86 8.34 17.61
C GLY A 632 -16.78 6.97 18.28
N ASN A 633 -15.81 6.12 17.93
CA ASN A 633 -15.58 4.87 18.66
C ASN A 633 -14.78 5.15 19.93
N LEU A 634 -15.26 4.63 21.06
CA LEU A 634 -14.65 4.83 22.36
C LEU A 634 -13.67 3.70 22.68
N TYR A 635 -12.45 4.07 23.03
CA TYR A 635 -11.38 3.17 23.46
C TYR A 635 -11.16 3.37 24.95
N VAL A 636 -11.01 2.27 25.70
CA VAL A 636 -10.81 2.30 27.15
C VAL A 636 -9.76 1.26 27.52
N SER A 637 -8.74 1.66 28.26
CA SER A 637 -7.78 0.73 28.88
C SER A 637 -8.38 0.10 30.12
N ASN A 638 -8.18 -1.20 30.28
CA ASN A 638 -8.53 -1.93 31.49
C ASN A 638 -7.23 -2.40 32.17
N TRP A 639 -6.87 -1.75 33.27
CA TRP A 639 -5.59 -2.00 33.92
C TRP A 639 -5.55 -3.37 34.61
N MET A 640 -6.66 -3.81 35.21
CA MET A 640 -6.76 -5.13 35.85
C MET A 640 -6.70 -6.28 34.84
N LYS A 641 -7.30 -6.11 33.66
CA LYS A 641 -7.33 -7.14 32.60
C LYS A 641 -6.16 -7.06 31.63
N ASN A 642 -5.28 -6.06 31.74
CA ASN A 642 -4.11 -5.89 30.86
C ASN A 642 -4.52 -5.87 29.38
N GLU A 643 -5.54 -5.06 29.05
CA GLU A 643 -6.10 -4.98 27.70
C GLU A 643 -6.64 -3.57 27.40
N VAL A 644 -6.77 -3.25 26.10
CA VAL A 644 -7.52 -2.09 25.63
C VAL A 644 -8.71 -2.58 24.82
N ARG A 645 -9.89 -2.04 25.11
CA ARG A 645 -11.14 -2.38 24.42
C ARG A 645 -11.71 -1.18 23.67
N ARG A 646 -12.37 -1.47 22.55
CA ARG A 646 -13.09 -0.50 21.72
C ARG A 646 -14.58 -0.82 21.69
N TRP A 647 -15.41 0.21 21.87
CA TRP A 647 -16.85 0.21 21.64
C TRP A 647 -17.21 1.10 20.46
N LYS A 648 -17.92 0.53 19.49
CA LYS A 648 -18.64 1.30 18.46
C LYS A 648 -20.01 1.72 18.98
N GLN A 649 -20.62 2.70 18.31
CA GLN A 649 -21.96 3.15 18.64
C GLN A 649 -22.96 1.97 18.62
N GLY A 650 -23.61 1.71 19.75
CA GLY A 650 -24.60 0.64 19.91
C GLY A 650 -24.05 -0.72 20.36
N GLU A 651 -22.72 -0.90 20.44
CA GLU A 651 -22.13 -2.13 20.98
C GLU A 651 -22.36 -2.22 22.49
N LYS A 652 -22.81 -3.39 22.97
CA LYS A 652 -22.98 -3.67 24.41
C LYS A 652 -21.68 -4.14 25.06
N GLU A 653 -20.82 -4.81 24.29
CA GLU A 653 -19.55 -5.36 24.76
C GLU A 653 -18.40 -4.83 23.89
N GLY A 654 -17.29 -4.50 24.54
CA GLY A 654 -16.12 -3.94 23.86
C GLY A 654 -15.25 -5.02 23.23
N THR A 655 -14.80 -4.77 22.01
CA THR A 655 -13.85 -5.63 21.30
C THR A 655 -12.43 -5.36 21.80
N ILE A 656 -11.66 -6.40 22.13
CA ILE A 656 -10.23 -6.26 22.46
C ILE A 656 -9.48 -5.80 21.20
N VAL A 657 -8.71 -4.72 21.33
CA VAL A 657 -7.96 -4.11 20.21
C VAL A 657 -6.46 -3.99 20.47
N ALA A 658 -6.03 -4.11 21.73
CA ALA A 658 -4.63 -4.28 22.11
C ALA A 658 -4.53 -5.09 23.42
N GLY A 659 -3.45 -5.87 23.56
CA GLY A 659 -3.25 -6.76 24.71
C GLY A 659 -4.25 -7.92 24.77
N GLY A 660 -4.70 -8.29 25.97
CA GLY A 660 -5.70 -9.34 26.18
C GLY A 660 -5.14 -10.77 26.21
N ASN A 661 -3.82 -10.94 26.12
CA ASN A 661 -3.14 -12.25 26.22
C ASN A 661 -2.57 -12.51 27.63
N GLY A 662 -3.20 -11.93 28.65
CA GLY A 662 -2.76 -12.01 30.05
C GLY A 662 -1.69 -10.98 30.40
N HIS A 663 -1.26 -11.07 31.66
CA HIS A 663 -0.22 -10.22 32.23
C HIS A 663 1.18 -10.70 31.81
N GLY A 664 2.06 -9.77 31.43
CA GLY A 664 3.46 -10.07 31.13
C GLY A 664 4.13 -8.96 30.31
N ASN A 665 5.35 -9.22 29.86
CA ASN A 665 6.18 -8.29 29.10
C ASN A 665 6.35 -8.68 27.62
N HIS A 666 5.67 -9.73 27.15
CA HIS A 666 5.66 -10.09 25.74
C HIS A 666 5.06 -8.97 24.88
N LEU A 667 5.36 -8.94 23.57
CA LEU A 667 4.83 -7.93 22.64
C LEU A 667 3.30 -8.01 22.46
N SER A 668 2.67 -9.09 22.91
CA SER A 668 1.22 -9.30 22.87
C SER A 668 0.53 -9.11 24.23
N GLN A 669 1.29 -8.73 25.27
CA GLN A 669 0.84 -8.63 26.66
C GLN A 669 1.12 -7.23 27.24
N PHE A 670 0.43 -6.92 28.34
CA PHE A 670 0.63 -5.70 29.12
C PHE A 670 0.83 -6.03 30.61
N HIS A 671 1.36 -5.05 31.34
CA HIS A 671 1.40 -5.01 32.79
C HIS A 671 0.92 -3.62 33.27
N CYS A 672 -0.34 -3.56 33.72
CA CYS A 672 -1.01 -2.36 34.21
C CYS A 672 -1.01 -1.19 33.18
N PRO A 673 -1.68 -1.34 32.02
CA PRO A 673 -1.78 -0.25 31.04
C PRO A 673 -2.46 0.99 31.66
N SER A 674 -1.76 2.13 31.66
CA SER A 674 -2.18 3.35 32.38
C SER A 674 -2.90 4.35 31.48
N TYR A 675 -2.30 4.67 30.32
CA TYR A 675 -2.79 5.72 29.42
C TYR A 675 -2.85 5.25 27.98
N ILE A 676 -3.79 5.78 27.20
CA ILE A 676 -3.96 5.43 25.80
C ILE A 676 -4.10 6.63 24.88
N PHE A 677 -3.60 6.48 23.66
CA PHE A 677 -3.81 7.44 22.56
C PHE A 677 -4.14 6.68 21.28
N VAL A 678 -5.03 7.23 20.45
CA VAL A 678 -5.38 6.66 19.14
C VAL A 678 -5.09 7.68 18.06
N ASP A 679 -4.26 7.29 17.08
CA ASP A 679 -3.90 8.14 15.96
C ASP A 679 -4.95 8.14 14.83
N GLN A 680 -4.67 8.88 13.75
CA GLN A 680 -5.57 9.01 12.61
C GLN A 680 -5.72 7.71 11.78
N ASP A 681 -4.76 6.79 11.92
CA ASP A 681 -4.70 5.47 11.27
C ASP A 681 -5.31 4.36 12.15
N TYR A 682 -5.89 4.73 13.29
CA TYR A 682 -6.45 3.84 14.30
C TYR A 682 -5.41 2.93 14.96
N SER A 683 -4.13 3.33 14.95
CA SER A 683 -3.11 2.70 15.79
C SER A 683 -3.31 3.14 17.24
N ILE A 684 -3.09 2.20 18.16
CA ILE A 684 -3.30 2.41 19.59
C ILE A 684 -1.95 2.46 20.27
N TYR A 685 -1.67 3.56 20.93
CA TYR A 685 -0.49 3.75 21.76
C TYR A 685 -0.89 3.54 23.21
N VAL A 686 -0.14 2.73 23.93
CA VAL A 686 -0.46 2.36 25.31
C VAL A 686 0.79 2.53 26.18
N SER A 687 0.65 3.31 27.25
CA SER A 687 1.64 3.35 28.33
C SER A 687 1.53 2.07 29.14
N ASP A 688 2.47 1.16 28.92
CA ASP A 688 2.57 -0.14 29.59
C ASP A 688 3.37 0.06 30.88
N ARG A 689 2.70 0.65 31.87
CA ARG A 689 3.29 1.33 33.03
C ARG A 689 4.33 0.47 33.74
N ASP A 690 3.96 -0.73 34.15
CA ASP A 690 4.81 -1.56 35.01
C ASP A 690 5.80 -2.42 34.19
N ASN A 691 5.76 -2.31 32.85
CA ASN A 691 6.82 -2.76 31.95
C ASN A 691 7.74 -1.62 31.47
N HIS A 692 7.55 -0.39 31.97
CA HIS A 692 8.43 0.75 31.70
C HIS A 692 8.62 1.05 30.20
N ARG A 693 7.53 0.96 29.43
CA ARG A 693 7.55 1.14 27.98
C ARG A 693 6.25 1.75 27.46
N VAL A 694 6.30 2.27 26.24
CA VAL A 694 5.12 2.60 25.44
C VAL A 694 5.08 1.69 24.23
N MET A 695 3.91 1.14 23.98
CA MET A 695 3.68 0.18 22.91
C MET A 695 2.69 0.74 21.89
N LYS A 696 2.96 0.52 20.59
CA LYS A 696 2.05 0.83 19.48
C LYS A 696 1.47 -0.47 18.91
N TRP A 697 0.14 -0.55 18.85
CA TRP A 697 -0.60 -1.59 18.13
C TRP A 697 -1.17 -1.01 16.85
N MET A 698 -0.77 -1.56 15.71
CA MET A 698 -1.43 -1.25 14.43
C MET A 698 -2.82 -1.88 14.38
N LYS A 699 -3.70 -1.32 13.56
CA LYS A 699 -5.06 -1.83 13.38
C LYS A 699 -5.04 -3.32 13.01
N SER A 700 -5.77 -4.12 13.79
CA SER A 700 -5.88 -5.59 13.62
C SER A 700 -4.56 -6.37 13.83
N ALA A 701 -3.52 -5.76 14.37
CA ALA A 701 -2.31 -6.47 14.75
C ALA A 701 -2.55 -7.42 15.95
N LYS A 702 -1.86 -8.56 15.95
CA LYS A 702 -1.90 -9.52 17.07
C LYS A 702 -0.92 -9.15 18.19
N GLU A 703 0.13 -8.42 17.85
CA GLU A 703 1.20 -7.99 18.75
C GLU A 703 1.52 -6.52 18.49
N GLY A 704 2.05 -5.83 19.49
CA GLY A 704 2.49 -4.45 19.40
C GLY A 704 3.99 -4.35 19.15
N ILE A 705 4.45 -3.12 18.94
CA ILE A 705 5.86 -2.78 18.88
C ILE A 705 6.20 -1.78 19.98
N VAL A 706 7.40 -1.87 20.55
CA VAL A 706 7.90 -0.88 21.51
C VAL A 706 8.25 0.39 20.73
N VAL A 707 7.69 1.53 21.12
CA VAL A 707 7.93 2.84 20.47
C VAL A 707 8.57 3.87 21.40
N ALA A 708 8.62 3.59 22.71
CA ALA A 708 9.42 4.34 23.67
C ALA A 708 9.78 3.44 24.87
N GLY A 709 10.96 3.63 25.45
CA GLY A 709 11.45 2.81 26.57
C GLY A 709 11.69 1.35 26.20
N GLY A 710 11.39 0.43 27.12
CA GLY A 710 11.52 -1.02 26.92
C GLY A 710 12.90 -1.61 27.22
N ASN A 711 13.87 -0.80 27.63
CA ASN A 711 15.20 -1.24 28.07
C ASN A 711 15.30 -1.38 29.60
N GLY A 712 14.20 -1.79 30.24
CA GLY A 712 14.07 -1.85 31.69
C GLY A 712 13.79 -0.49 32.35
N GLU A 713 13.55 -0.53 33.65
CA GLU A 713 13.39 0.68 34.47
C GLU A 713 14.71 1.43 34.59
N GLY A 714 14.67 2.76 34.38
CA GLY A 714 15.82 3.63 34.57
C GLY A 714 15.58 5.05 34.05
N ASP A 715 16.59 5.91 34.16
CA ASP A 715 16.54 7.33 33.81
C ASP A 715 17.38 7.70 32.57
N SER A 716 18.01 6.72 31.91
CA SER A 716 18.70 6.95 30.64
C SER A 716 17.72 7.37 29.53
N LEU A 717 18.25 7.87 28.41
CA LEU A 717 17.43 8.31 27.27
C LEU A 717 16.73 7.16 26.54
N THR A 718 17.10 5.91 26.81
CA THR A 718 16.46 4.72 26.22
C THR A 718 15.52 4.00 27.19
N GLN A 719 15.37 4.54 28.42
CA GLN A 719 14.60 3.95 29.51
C GLN A 719 13.50 4.91 29.99
N LEU A 720 12.52 4.33 30.67
CA LEU A 720 11.40 5.03 31.32
C LEU A 720 11.24 4.46 32.74
N SER A 721 10.55 5.18 33.61
CA SER A 721 10.08 4.70 34.90
C SER A 721 8.58 4.99 35.05
N ASN A 722 7.78 3.92 35.00
CA ASN A 722 6.32 3.91 35.19
C ASN A 722 5.56 4.97 34.36
N PRO A 723 5.66 4.98 33.02
CA PRO A 723 5.03 6.01 32.20
C PRO A 723 3.51 6.08 32.40
N GLN A 724 2.98 7.30 32.56
CA GLN A 724 1.57 7.53 32.94
C GLN A 724 0.77 8.39 31.95
N GLY A 725 1.42 8.98 30.94
CA GLY A 725 0.77 9.79 29.92
C GLY A 725 1.42 9.54 28.57
N VAL A 726 0.62 9.45 27.51
CA VAL A 726 1.10 9.34 26.13
C VAL A 726 0.23 10.16 25.19
N ILE A 727 0.85 10.98 24.35
CA ILE A 727 0.23 11.63 23.21
C ILE A 727 1.15 11.54 22.00
N VAL A 728 0.58 11.52 20.81
CA VAL A 728 1.34 11.41 19.56
C VAL A 728 0.96 12.57 18.66
N ASP A 729 1.96 13.21 18.05
CA ASP A 729 1.70 14.26 17.08
C ASP A 729 1.40 13.68 15.68
N HIS A 730 1.01 14.55 14.74
CA HIS A 730 0.74 14.21 13.34
C HIS A 730 1.97 13.69 12.56
N LEU A 731 3.19 13.83 13.11
CA LEU A 731 4.42 13.31 12.53
C LEU A 731 4.78 11.92 13.08
N GLY A 732 3.98 11.40 14.02
CA GLY A 732 4.23 10.11 14.68
C GLY A 732 5.21 10.21 15.86
N ASN A 733 5.61 11.41 16.30
CA ASN A 733 6.46 11.56 17.48
C ASN A 733 5.66 11.24 18.74
N VAL A 734 6.21 10.41 19.61
CA VAL A 734 5.59 9.93 20.84
C VAL A 734 6.08 10.77 22.02
N TYR A 735 5.16 11.46 22.68
CA TYR A 735 5.43 12.22 23.90
C TYR A 735 4.95 11.45 25.10
N VAL A 736 5.83 11.27 26.08
CA VAL A 736 5.60 10.38 27.23
C VAL A 736 5.82 11.14 28.51
N ALA A 737 4.85 11.05 29.43
CA ALA A 737 5.05 11.46 30.82
C ALA A 737 5.81 10.34 31.55
N ASP A 738 7.12 10.53 31.65
CA ASP A 738 8.04 9.63 32.35
C ASP A 738 7.95 9.90 33.85
N HIS A 739 6.83 9.45 34.41
CA HIS A 739 6.32 9.80 35.73
C HIS A 739 7.33 9.57 36.86
N GLY A 740 7.99 8.40 36.88
CA GLY A 740 8.99 8.04 37.89
C GLY A 740 10.27 8.86 37.81
N ASN A 741 10.57 9.45 36.65
CA ASN A 741 11.75 10.29 36.41
C ASN A 741 11.44 11.79 36.36
N GLN A 742 10.20 12.20 36.67
CA GLN A 742 9.75 13.60 36.73
C GLN A 742 10.08 14.43 35.47
N ARG A 743 9.88 13.84 34.29
CA ARG A 743 10.19 14.48 33.00
C ARG A 743 9.17 14.13 31.93
N ILE A 744 9.07 14.98 30.91
CA ILE A 744 8.37 14.65 29.67
C ILE A 744 9.42 14.34 28.62
N MET A 745 9.26 13.21 27.95
CA MET A 745 10.19 12.72 26.95
C MET A 745 9.51 12.68 25.58
N ARG A 746 10.30 12.85 24.51
CA ARG A 746 9.88 12.70 23.12
C ARG A 746 10.72 11.64 22.43
N TRP A 747 10.06 10.66 21.81
CA TRP A 747 10.66 9.75 20.84
C TRP A 747 10.18 10.12 19.45
N CYS A 748 11.12 10.38 18.54
CA CYS A 748 10.80 10.48 17.12
C CYS A 748 10.44 9.08 16.57
N GLU A 749 9.57 9.01 15.58
CA GLU A 749 9.21 7.72 14.97
C GLU A 749 10.47 7.01 14.44
N GLY A 750 10.69 5.77 14.89
CA GLY A 750 11.87 4.95 14.57
C GLY A 750 13.10 5.20 15.44
N SER A 751 13.07 6.15 16.39
CA SER A 751 14.21 6.45 17.26
C SER A 751 14.43 5.37 18.33
N CYS A 752 15.69 5.00 18.58
CA CYS A 752 16.08 4.09 19.66
C CYS A 752 16.20 4.81 21.03
N GLU A 753 16.31 6.13 21.03
CA GLU A 753 16.42 6.96 22.24
C GLU A 753 15.47 8.16 22.18
N GLY A 754 15.07 8.65 23.35
CA GLY A 754 14.24 9.82 23.50
C GLY A 754 15.05 11.07 23.80
N SER A 755 14.37 12.20 23.79
CA SER A 755 14.92 13.50 24.23
C SER A 755 14.01 14.10 25.29
N ILE A 756 14.61 14.78 26.27
CA ILE A 756 13.84 15.49 27.30
C ILE A 756 13.21 16.72 26.66
N VAL A 757 11.88 16.83 26.78
CA VAL A 757 11.10 17.97 26.29
C VAL A 757 11.09 19.09 27.32
N VAL A 758 10.65 18.75 28.53
CA VAL A 758 10.58 19.62 29.72
C VAL A 758 10.69 18.76 30.98
N GLY A 759 11.10 19.36 32.09
CA GLY A 759 11.31 18.65 33.36
C GLY A 759 12.69 17.99 33.44
N GLY A 760 12.83 16.96 34.29
CA GLY A 760 14.12 16.30 34.55
C GLY A 760 15.07 17.08 35.45
N ASN A 761 14.62 18.21 36.02
CA ASN A 761 15.39 19.05 36.94
C ASN A 761 15.19 18.65 38.42
N GLY A 762 14.93 17.37 38.66
CA GLY A 762 14.56 16.82 39.95
C GLY A 762 13.10 17.09 40.35
N LYS A 763 12.66 16.37 41.38
CA LYS A 763 11.35 16.54 42.00
C LYS A 763 11.27 17.89 42.74
N GLY A 764 10.24 18.69 42.45
CA GLY A 764 10.01 19.95 43.14
C GLY A 764 8.84 20.76 42.57
N GLU A 765 8.64 21.96 43.10
CA GLU A 765 7.50 22.85 42.78
C GLU A 765 7.88 24.02 41.85
N GLN A 766 9.14 24.14 41.46
CA GLN A 766 9.57 25.19 40.50
C GLN A 766 8.90 24.98 39.14
N SER A 767 8.85 26.03 38.31
CA SER A 767 8.19 26.02 37.00
C SER A 767 8.83 25.07 35.97
N ASN A 768 10.07 24.64 36.20
CA ASN A 768 10.80 23.68 35.36
C ASN A 768 10.96 22.31 36.05
N GLN A 769 10.26 22.09 37.17
CA GLN A 769 10.25 20.86 37.94
C GLN A 769 8.84 20.25 37.96
N PHE A 770 8.78 18.94 38.08
CA PHE A 770 7.54 18.19 38.23
C PHE A 770 7.59 17.31 39.48
N HIS A 771 6.43 16.90 39.94
CA HIS A 771 6.26 15.86 40.94
C HIS A 771 5.21 14.88 40.43
N TYR A 772 5.72 13.81 39.80
CA TYR A 772 4.94 12.73 39.19
C TYR A 772 4.03 13.22 38.04
N PRO A 773 4.58 13.65 36.89
CA PRO A 773 3.75 14.11 35.77
C PRO A 773 2.87 12.99 35.21
N THR A 774 1.62 13.33 34.86
CA THR A 774 0.58 12.39 34.40
C THR A 774 0.04 12.81 33.02
N GLY A 775 -1.25 13.14 32.90
CA GLY A 775 -1.92 13.40 31.64
C GLY A 775 -1.24 14.49 30.81
N LEU A 776 -1.21 14.29 29.50
CA LEU A 776 -0.64 15.21 28.52
C LEU A 776 -1.70 15.62 27.51
N SER A 777 -1.67 16.88 27.08
CA SER A 777 -2.50 17.37 25.97
C SER A 777 -1.77 18.50 25.24
N PHE A 778 -2.03 18.62 23.93
CA PHE A 778 -1.64 19.80 23.16
C PHE A 778 -2.84 20.72 22.97
N ASP A 779 -2.59 22.03 22.88
CA ASP A 779 -3.54 22.95 22.25
C ASP A 779 -3.29 23.05 20.73
N VAL A 780 -4.20 23.70 20.00
CA VAL A 780 -4.08 23.93 18.55
C VAL A 780 -2.82 24.71 18.15
N GLN A 781 -2.20 25.48 19.07
CA GLN A 781 -0.92 26.14 18.85
C GLN A 781 0.29 25.24 19.13
N GLY A 782 0.08 24.01 19.60
CA GLY A 782 1.12 23.04 19.94
C GLY A 782 1.78 23.28 21.31
N ASN A 783 1.21 24.12 22.17
CA ASN A 783 1.68 24.25 23.55
C ASN A 783 1.34 22.97 24.31
N LEU A 784 2.26 22.54 25.17
CA LEU A 784 2.13 21.31 25.95
C LEU A 784 1.51 21.60 27.32
N TYR A 785 0.44 20.87 27.64
CA TYR A 785 -0.20 20.88 28.95
C TYR A 785 0.14 19.60 29.67
N VAL A 786 0.50 19.72 30.95
CA VAL A 786 0.97 18.61 31.79
C VAL A 786 0.23 18.63 33.12
N GLY A 787 -0.39 17.51 33.49
CA GLY A 787 -0.84 17.25 34.85
C GLY A 787 0.36 17.02 35.76
N ASP A 788 0.58 17.93 36.71
CA ASP A 788 1.67 17.84 37.70
C ASP A 788 1.07 17.31 39.01
N TYR A 789 0.79 16.00 39.00
CA TYR A 789 -0.07 15.28 39.93
C TYR A 789 0.15 15.67 41.40
N ALA A 790 1.34 15.44 41.94
CA ALA A 790 1.59 15.62 43.36
C ALA A 790 1.93 17.08 43.74
N ASN A 791 2.05 17.98 42.75
CA ASN A 791 2.07 19.43 42.97
C ASN A 791 0.67 20.05 42.83
N HIS A 792 -0.36 19.23 42.54
CA HIS A 792 -1.77 19.64 42.49
C HIS A 792 -2.03 20.81 41.54
N ARG A 793 -1.40 20.77 40.36
CA ARG A 793 -1.49 21.84 39.36
C ARG A 793 -1.44 21.30 37.93
N ILE A 794 -1.87 22.13 36.99
CA ILE A 794 -1.63 21.94 35.56
C ILE A 794 -0.62 22.98 35.10
N GLN A 795 0.44 22.54 34.42
CA GLN A 795 1.44 23.41 33.83
C GLN A 795 1.28 23.47 32.31
N LYS A 796 1.35 24.70 31.75
CA LYS A 796 1.43 24.96 30.31
C LYS A 796 2.87 25.33 29.95
N PHE A 797 3.42 24.67 28.95
CA PHE A 797 4.69 25.01 28.35
C PHE A 797 4.43 25.53 26.95
N GLU A 798 4.86 26.77 26.70
CA GLU A 798 4.69 27.39 25.39
C GLU A 798 5.78 26.94 24.44
N ILE A 799 5.46 26.86 23.16
CA ILE A 799 6.49 26.68 22.13
C ILE A 799 7.51 27.83 22.23
N ASP A 800 8.79 27.49 22.15
CA ASP A 800 9.86 28.48 22.02
C ASP A 800 9.96 28.94 20.57
N LEU A 801 9.40 30.11 20.28
CA LEU A 801 9.37 30.70 18.95
C LEU A 801 10.75 31.23 18.50
N ASN A 802 11.72 31.36 19.41
CA ASN A 802 13.05 31.91 19.08
C ASN A 802 13.97 30.90 18.38
N ASP A 803 13.62 29.62 18.39
CA ASP A 803 14.33 28.53 17.70
C ASP A 803 13.65 28.11 16.38
N ILE A 804 12.69 28.91 15.88
CA ILE A 804 11.99 28.70 14.58
C ILE A 804 12.68 29.50 13.43
N CYS A 805 13.93 29.93 13.62
CA CYS A 805 14.71 30.64 12.59
C CYS A 805 15.35 29.69 11.58
#